data_AF-A0AAX3BZG7-F1
#
_entry.id   AF-A0AAX3BZG7-F1
#
_cell.length_a   1.000
_cell.length_b   1.000
_cell.length_c   1.000
_cell.angle_alpha   90.00
_cell.angle_beta   90.00
_cell.angle_gamma   90.00
#
_symmetry.space_group_name_H-M   'P 1'
#
loop_
_entity.id
_entity.type
_entity.pdbx_description
1 polymer ?
#
loop_
_entity_poly.entity_id
_entity_poly.type
_entity_poly.pdbx_seq_one_letter_code
_entity_poly.pdbx_strand_id
1 'polypeptide(L)'
;MKKISMRVVLIVTVIFITFGSANVSIAQEMDTTNKLPEEELGSLDTSDVITEGVPQEKPAEAENLEEILTTDELEQNPEVLEQPIADSDDSDLTVVNSGDFWTIYRNTANGEYSLHMFGNVPSSKPSAWNGYLNRINHIEIEEATLTGDFESYFRSNVFLALESVRIERSNLSGVTSFANAFYASRAEKIIIKDNDYPTASSLLTTENMFKYCSSLTELDVSGLDTSAVTNMTEMFYGCNALKELDASNFDTSSVTDMNSMFISCSALEKLDVSNFDTSSVTDMNSMFRGCSALKKLDASNFDTSSVTNMNNMFFACASLEELNASNFDTSSVTDMNSMFRYCNKLKKLDISNFDTSSVTDMNSMFRTCSALERVDVSNFDTSSVTDMNRMFDECKSLEILDVSNFDTNSVTDMGYMFYENEKLKKLDLSNFDTSSVTDMSFMFFQCTGLEELDVSNFDTNSVTNMSYMFYKCAGLEELDLSNFDTSSVTDMSFMFFQSTGLKKLDLSNFDTSSVTNMSYMFATCTALKSLYLDNFTDVSGGTVNMFIETSSLTYLFVSHNFKDFSGLENTNWYDEKNWAQFTNRSELQTYHQKQIEPTGYRKGVFHSLTMDAMGGQFDDAEEQKVQNKVPGDYWEEMIPVKEDYYFDGWYVDQDFTSKFDFSMPATASTTIYAKWIENYTVVIPASISLNETSELKVEGINRGSKTLSVGLNRTATSISESNELTLAHAADTTIQCLAPLSWDGSENNPKNAILTLAPGSEITEGDAVMDIEAPEDIQAGKYTGNLVFSIKYE
;
A
#
# COMPACT_ATOMS: atom_id res chain seq x y z
N MET A 1 -31.23 -15.15 -47.27
CA MET A 1 -32.68 -15.35 -47.01
C MET A 1 -32.82 -16.64 -46.20
N LYS A 2 -33.59 -16.68 -45.09
CA LYS A 2 -33.65 -17.77 -44.06
C LYS A 2 -32.33 -17.97 -43.28
N LYS A 3 -32.32 -18.31 -41.98
CA LYS A 3 -33.31 -18.15 -40.87
C LYS A 3 -32.54 -18.43 -39.57
N ILE A 4 -32.54 -17.52 -38.59
CA ILE A 4 -32.14 -17.81 -37.19
C ILE A 4 -33.18 -17.16 -36.28
N SER A 5 -33.58 -17.85 -35.21
CA SER A 5 -34.56 -17.38 -34.23
C SER A 5 -34.01 -17.55 -32.82
N MET A 6 -34.11 -16.50 -32.01
CA MET A 6 -33.75 -16.51 -30.59
C MET A 6 -34.63 -17.46 -29.78
N ARG A 7 -34.13 -17.93 -28.64
CA ARG A 7 -34.89 -17.95 -27.38
C ARG A 7 -33.96 -17.87 -26.17
N VAL A 8 -34.45 -17.17 -25.15
CA VAL A 8 -33.75 -16.81 -23.89
C VAL A 8 -34.11 -17.82 -22.80
N VAL A 9 -33.16 -18.14 -21.92
CA VAL A 9 -33.43 -18.68 -20.57
C VAL A 9 -32.46 -18.00 -19.59
N LEU A 10 -32.99 -17.37 -18.54
CA LEU A 10 -32.22 -16.96 -17.36
C LEU A 10 -31.99 -18.18 -16.45
N ILE A 11 -30.85 -18.23 -15.77
CA ILE A 11 -30.69 -18.96 -14.52
C ILE A 11 -30.16 -17.99 -13.47
N VAL A 12 -30.82 -17.98 -12.31
CA VAL A 12 -30.46 -17.21 -11.11
C VAL A 12 -29.75 -18.16 -10.15
N THR A 13 -28.57 -17.79 -9.67
CA THR A 13 -27.88 -18.52 -8.60
C THR A 13 -28.08 -17.77 -7.29
N VAL A 14 -28.72 -18.41 -6.32
CA VAL A 14 -28.90 -17.89 -4.96
C VAL A 14 -27.78 -18.45 -4.08
N ILE A 15 -27.04 -17.57 -3.42
CA ILE A 15 -26.07 -17.93 -2.39
C ILE A 15 -26.82 -18.11 -1.06
N PHE A 16 -26.59 -19.22 -0.37
CA PHE A 16 -26.98 -19.42 1.02
C PHE A 16 -25.73 -19.55 1.89
N ILE A 17 -25.60 -18.65 2.86
CA ILE A 17 -24.66 -18.76 3.98
C ILE A 17 -25.39 -19.41 5.14
N THR A 18 -24.82 -20.45 5.75
CA THR A 18 -25.18 -20.89 7.12
C THR A 18 -23.93 -21.34 7.86
N PHE A 19 -23.66 -20.68 8.98
CA PHE A 19 -22.59 -21.01 9.92
C PHE A 19 -22.93 -22.26 10.77
N GLY A 20 -21.88 -22.99 11.16
CA GLY A 20 -21.70 -23.42 12.54
C GLY A 20 -22.04 -24.87 12.91
N SER A 21 -21.03 -25.60 13.38
CA SER A 21 -21.07 -26.34 14.66
C SER A 21 -19.66 -26.76 15.08
N ALA A 22 -19.37 -26.69 16.39
CA ALA A 22 -18.06 -26.95 16.97
C ALA A 22 -17.96 -28.34 17.63
N ASN A 23 -16.71 -28.81 17.80
CA ASN A 23 -16.19 -29.79 18.77
C ASN A 23 -16.89 -31.16 18.95
N VAL A 24 -16.08 -32.23 18.96
CA VAL A 24 -15.70 -32.97 20.19
C VAL A 24 -14.76 -34.13 19.85
N SER A 25 -13.73 -34.31 20.67
CA SER A 25 -12.77 -35.43 20.62
C SER A 25 -13.38 -36.78 20.97
N ILE A 26 -12.92 -37.86 20.34
CA ILE A 26 -12.88 -39.20 20.96
C ILE A 26 -11.52 -39.85 20.66
N ALA A 27 -10.79 -40.19 21.73
CA ALA A 27 -9.62 -41.05 21.66
C ALA A 27 -10.03 -42.53 21.77
N GLN A 28 -9.23 -43.44 21.22
CA GLN A 28 -9.25 -44.83 21.70
C GLN A 28 -7.87 -45.51 21.56
N GLU A 29 -7.43 -46.09 22.68
CA GLU A 29 -6.18 -46.83 22.83
C GLU A 29 -6.26 -48.22 22.19
N MET A 30 -5.11 -48.78 21.79
CA MET A 30 -4.77 -50.15 22.18
C MET A 30 -3.26 -50.42 22.10
N ASP A 31 -2.66 -50.66 23.27
CA ASP A 31 -1.32 -51.23 23.44
C ASP A 31 -1.43 -52.76 23.59
N THR A 32 -0.55 -53.51 22.90
CA THR A 32 -0.02 -54.77 23.45
C THR A 32 1.44 -55.01 23.03
N THR A 33 2.36 -54.66 23.93
CA THR A 33 3.77 -55.11 24.00
C THR A 33 3.99 -56.63 23.90
N ASN A 34 5.11 -57.06 23.25
CA ASN A 34 6.19 -57.83 23.91
C ASN A 34 7.41 -58.22 23.03
N LYS A 35 8.61 -58.03 23.60
CA LYS A 35 9.86 -58.84 23.51
C LYS A 35 10.80 -58.78 22.27
N LEU A 36 11.77 -57.87 22.39
CA LEU A 36 13.24 -58.05 22.41
C LEU A 36 13.77 -59.49 22.73
N PRO A 37 15.06 -59.86 22.43
CA PRO A 37 16.24 -58.97 22.58
C PRO A 37 17.45 -59.14 21.60
N GLU A 38 18.45 -58.24 21.80
CA GLU A 38 19.95 -58.43 21.77
C GLU A 38 20.62 -59.12 20.55
N GLU A 39 21.84 -58.82 20.08
CA GLU A 39 23.02 -58.00 20.46
C GLU A 39 23.66 -57.51 19.12
N GLU A 40 24.10 -56.26 18.95
CA GLU A 40 25.42 -55.67 19.25
C GLU A 40 26.65 -56.22 18.46
N LEU A 41 27.53 -55.29 18.02
CA LEU A 41 28.87 -55.47 17.42
C LEU A 41 28.92 -56.06 15.98
N GLY A 42 29.84 -55.64 15.10
CA GLY A 42 30.89 -54.63 15.21
C GLY A 42 31.65 -54.44 13.88
N SER A 43 32.58 -53.49 13.84
CA SER A 43 33.48 -53.21 12.70
C SER A 43 34.43 -54.36 12.36
N LEU A 44 34.91 -54.41 11.11
CA LEU A 44 36.25 -54.78 10.59
C LEU A 44 36.08 -55.36 9.17
N ASP A 45 36.58 -54.70 8.12
CA ASP A 45 38.00 -54.68 7.68
C ASP A 45 38.35 -55.92 6.84
N THR A 46 38.70 -55.67 5.58
CA THR A 46 38.94 -56.68 4.55
C THR A 46 40.44 -56.92 4.39
N SER A 47 40.94 -58.01 4.96
CA SER A 47 42.27 -58.53 4.64
C SER A 47 42.26 -60.06 4.49
N ASP A 48 42.79 -60.49 3.34
CA ASP A 48 43.45 -61.76 3.02
C ASP A 48 42.90 -63.12 3.54
N VAL A 49 42.78 -64.10 2.63
CA VAL A 49 43.74 -65.23 2.51
C VAL A 49 43.20 -66.37 1.60
N ILE A 50 43.79 -66.48 0.41
CA ILE A 50 44.38 -67.70 -0.21
C ILE A 50 43.53 -69.00 -0.41
N THR A 51 43.13 -69.18 -1.68
CA THR A 51 43.20 -70.37 -2.57
C THR A 51 43.18 -71.84 -2.08
N GLU A 52 42.35 -72.65 -2.76
CA GLU A 52 42.69 -73.93 -3.43
C GLU A 52 41.81 -74.02 -4.71
N GLY A 53 42.19 -74.58 -5.87
CA GLY A 53 43.51 -75.02 -6.35
C GLY A 53 43.47 -76.02 -7.52
N VAL A 54 43.62 -75.55 -8.79
CA VAL A 54 44.38 -76.22 -9.91
C VAL A 54 43.71 -77.52 -10.49
N PRO A 55 43.97 -78.03 -11.76
CA PRO A 55 45.03 -77.73 -12.74
C PRO A 55 44.68 -77.50 -14.25
N GLN A 56 45.72 -76.99 -14.95
CA GLN A 56 46.13 -77.22 -16.36
C GLN A 56 45.26 -76.66 -17.52
N GLU A 57 45.84 -76.14 -18.62
CA GLU A 57 47.24 -76.19 -19.09
C GLU A 57 47.73 -74.89 -19.79
N LYS A 58 49.06 -74.74 -19.90
CA LYS A 58 49.86 -73.56 -20.37
C LYS A 58 50.39 -73.78 -21.80
N PRO A 59 51.17 -72.88 -22.46
CA PRO A 59 51.51 -71.46 -22.20
C PRO A 59 51.08 -70.55 -23.41
N ALA A 60 51.58 -69.34 -23.74
CA ALA A 60 52.68 -68.50 -23.24
C ALA A 60 52.47 -66.97 -23.48
N GLU A 61 53.18 -66.20 -22.66
CA GLU A 61 53.80 -64.86 -22.85
C GLU A 61 53.70 -64.12 -24.21
N ALA A 62 53.21 -62.88 -24.17
CA ALA A 62 54.09 -61.70 -24.04
C ALA A 62 53.32 -60.47 -23.52
N GLU A 63 54.00 -59.61 -22.75
CA GLU A 63 53.47 -58.33 -22.27
C GLU A 63 53.45 -57.28 -23.39
N ASN A 64 52.42 -56.44 -23.42
CA ASN A 64 52.60 -55.00 -23.54
C ASN A 64 51.36 -54.27 -23.02
N LEU A 65 51.60 -53.21 -22.26
CA LEU A 65 50.60 -52.19 -21.94
C LEU A 65 50.36 -51.40 -23.22
N GLU A 66 49.13 -51.36 -23.73
CA GLU A 66 48.81 -50.43 -24.82
C GLU A 66 48.81 -49.00 -24.27
N GLU A 67 49.55 -48.14 -24.97
CA GLU A 67 49.68 -46.72 -24.65
C GLU A 67 48.35 -45.99 -24.85
N ILE A 68 48.23 -44.84 -24.20
CA ILE A 68 47.16 -43.88 -24.46
C ILE A 68 47.31 -43.46 -25.93
N LEU A 69 46.37 -43.86 -26.80
CA LEU A 69 46.37 -43.46 -28.20
C LEU A 69 46.35 -41.94 -28.32
N THR A 70 47.35 -41.39 -29.00
CA THR A 70 47.38 -39.97 -29.38
C THR A 70 46.35 -39.68 -30.48
N THR A 71 45.89 -38.44 -30.54
CA THR A 71 44.79 -37.92 -31.39
C THR A 71 44.89 -38.12 -32.91
N ASP A 72 45.92 -38.78 -33.42
CA ASP A 72 46.22 -38.89 -34.85
C ASP A 72 45.76 -40.22 -35.50
N GLU A 73 45.22 -41.18 -34.73
CA GLU A 73 44.81 -42.52 -35.23
C GLU A 73 43.30 -42.84 -35.08
N LEU A 74 42.43 -41.83 -35.00
CA LEU A 74 40.99 -42.06 -35.23
C LEU A 74 40.73 -42.23 -36.73
N GLU A 75 40.17 -43.38 -37.10
CA GLU A 75 40.09 -43.88 -38.48
C GLU A 75 39.42 -42.86 -39.44
N GLN A 76 40.21 -42.36 -40.40
CA GLN A 76 39.70 -41.64 -41.56
C GLN A 76 38.91 -42.63 -42.44
N ASN A 77 37.67 -42.29 -42.79
CA ASN A 77 36.87 -43.12 -43.69
C ASN A 77 37.45 -43.10 -45.12
N PRO A 78 37.97 -44.21 -45.66
CA PRO A 78 38.62 -44.25 -46.97
C PRO A 78 37.63 -44.32 -48.15
N GLU A 79 36.31 -44.32 -47.91
CA GLU A 79 35.28 -44.34 -48.96
C GLU A 79 34.71 -42.95 -49.31
N VAL A 80 35.10 -41.88 -48.61
CA VAL A 80 34.62 -40.52 -48.92
C VAL A 80 35.31 -39.98 -50.18
N LEU A 81 34.54 -39.31 -51.05
CA LEU A 81 35.00 -38.82 -52.35
C LEU A 81 36.12 -37.76 -52.23
N GLU A 82 37.38 -38.17 -52.45
CA GLU A 82 38.56 -37.28 -52.53
C GLU A 82 38.59 -36.35 -53.77
N GLN A 83 37.52 -36.28 -54.57
CA GLN A 83 37.54 -35.50 -55.82
C GLN A 83 36.96 -34.10 -55.63
N PRO A 84 37.73 -33.03 -55.90
CA PRO A 84 37.21 -31.69 -55.85
C PRO A 84 36.13 -31.50 -56.90
N ILE A 85 34.99 -30.91 -56.50
CA ILE A 85 33.87 -30.57 -57.38
C ILE A 85 34.28 -29.40 -58.29
N ALA A 86 35.12 -29.69 -59.28
CA ALA A 86 35.73 -28.69 -60.16
C ALA A 86 34.73 -28.07 -61.15
N ASP A 87 33.71 -28.84 -61.53
CA ASP A 87 32.56 -28.38 -62.31
C ASP A 87 31.29 -28.61 -61.47
N SER A 88 30.55 -27.53 -61.22
CA SER A 88 29.18 -27.59 -60.69
C SER A 88 28.21 -27.90 -61.83
N ASP A 89 27.22 -28.77 -61.58
CA ASP A 89 26.11 -28.98 -62.53
C ASP A 89 25.17 -27.76 -62.62
N ASP A 90 25.24 -26.82 -61.66
CA ASP A 90 24.61 -25.50 -61.76
C ASP A 90 25.44 -24.58 -62.67
N SER A 91 24.84 -24.21 -63.81
CA SER A 91 25.45 -23.35 -64.84
C SER A 91 25.77 -21.93 -64.38
N ASP A 92 25.15 -21.46 -63.29
CA ASP A 92 25.37 -20.11 -62.79
C ASP A 92 26.56 -20.04 -61.80
N LEU A 93 27.03 -21.17 -61.26
CA LEU A 93 28.17 -21.24 -60.33
C LEU A 93 29.52 -21.32 -61.06
N THR A 94 30.47 -20.47 -60.66
CA THR A 94 31.85 -20.47 -61.19
C THR A 94 32.87 -20.63 -60.08
N VAL A 95 33.78 -21.61 -60.19
CA VAL A 95 34.86 -21.81 -59.22
C VAL A 95 35.80 -20.59 -59.22
N VAL A 96 36.05 -20.02 -58.04
CA VAL A 96 37.02 -18.92 -57.86
C VAL A 96 38.26 -19.34 -57.05
N ASN A 97 38.16 -20.37 -56.22
CA ASN A 97 39.26 -20.96 -55.47
C ASN A 97 38.88 -22.38 -54.99
N SER A 98 39.83 -23.29 -54.79
CA SER A 98 39.57 -24.63 -54.27
C SER A 98 40.79 -25.19 -53.52
N GLY A 99 40.55 -26.20 -52.69
CA GLY A 99 41.54 -27.03 -52.03
C GLY A 99 41.06 -28.48 -51.92
N ASP A 100 41.74 -29.29 -51.12
CA ASP A 100 41.52 -30.75 -51.09
C ASP A 100 40.11 -31.14 -50.59
N PHE A 101 39.53 -30.35 -49.69
CA PHE A 101 38.25 -30.63 -49.00
C PHE A 101 37.24 -29.47 -49.08
N TRP A 102 37.45 -28.53 -50.01
CA TRP A 102 36.58 -27.36 -50.16
C TRP A 102 36.70 -26.69 -51.54
N THR A 103 35.61 -26.06 -51.98
CA THR A 103 35.57 -25.21 -53.18
C THR A 103 34.78 -23.93 -52.87
N ILE A 104 35.32 -22.78 -53.28
CA ILE A 104 34.61 -21.49 -53.24
C ILE A 104 34.11 -21.19 -54.65
N TYR A 105 32.79 -21.04 -54.79
CA TYR A 105 32.15 -20.59 -56.02
C TYR A 105 31.76 -19.12 -55.90
N ARG A 106 31.54 -18.52 -57.07
CA ARG A 106 30.80 -17.27 -57.23
C ARG A 106 29.63 -17.54 -58.16
N ASN A 107 28.42 -17.23 -57.70
CA ASN A 107 27.22 -17.24 -58.52
C ASN A 107 27.29 -16.03 -59.48
N THR A 108 27.08 -16.28 -60.77
CA THR A 108 27.20 -15.27 -61.84
C THR A 108 25.91 -14.49 -62.10
N ALA A 109 24.76 -14.99 -61.65
CA ALA A 109 23.46 -14.36 -61.78
C ALA A 109 23.24 -13.25 -60.73
N ASN A 110 23.61 -13.48 -59.47
CA ASN A 110 23.46 -12.51 -58.36
C ASN A 110 24.79 -11.92 -57.84
N GLY A 111 25.91 -12.61 -58.05
CA GLY A 111 27.25 -12.17 -57.66
C GLY A 111 27.74 -12.63 -56.28
N GLU A 112 26.92 -13.39 -55.54
CA GLU A 112 27.19 -13.96 -54.22
C GLU A 112 28.29 -15.04 -54.27
N TYR A 113 28.88 -15.36 -53.12
CA TYR A 113 29.87 -16.43 -52.99
C TYR A 113 29.38 -17.53 -52.06
N SER A 114 29.57 -18.78 -52.47
CA SER A 114 29.35 -19.96 -51.64
C SER A 114 30.67 -20.68 -51.36
N LEU A 115 30.80 -21.24 -50.15
CA LEU A 115 31.88 -22.14 -49.76
C LEU A 115 31.28 -23.53 -49.55
N HIS A 116 31.63 -24.47 -50.41
CA HIS A 116 31.22 -25.86 -50.33
C HIS A 116 32.36 -26.67 -49.72
N MET A 117 32.05 -27.57 -48.80
CA MET A 117 33.01 -28.34 -48.02
C MET A 117 32.55 -29.81 -48.00
N PHE A 118 33.49 -30.72 -48.21
CA PHE A 118 33.24 -32.15 -48.46
C PHE A 118 34.47 -32.95 -48.03
N GLY A 119 34.34 -34.27 -47.80
CA GLY A 119 35.47 -35.05 -47.31
C GLY A 119 35.88 -34.65 -45.89
N ASN A 120 37.18 -34.68 -45.59
CA ASN A 120 37.69 -34.41 -44.24
C ASN A 120 37.77 -32.90 -43.96
N VAL A 121 36.73 -32.38 -43.32
CA VAL A 121 36.59 -30.95 -43.05
C VAL A 121 37.49 -30.54 -41.88
N PRO A 122 38.41 -29.57 -42.07
CA PRO A 122 39.31 -29.15 -41.01
C PRO A 122 38.58 -28.24 -39.99
N SER A 123 38.70 -28.60 -38.71
CA SER A 123 38.30 -27.81 -37.55
C SER A 123 39.04 -26.46 -37.43
N SER A 124 40.16 -26.29 -38.15
CA SER A 124 40.81 -24.99 -38.35
C SER A 124 40.63 -24.45 -39.77
N LYS A 125 40.47 -23.12 -39.88
CA LYS A 125 40.15 -22.47 -41.17
C LYS A 125 41.40 -22.39 -42.07
N PRO A 126 41.37 -22.91 -43.31
CA PRO A 126 42.46 -22.76 -44.28
C PRO A 126 42.82 -21.29 -44.54
N SER A 127 44.12 -20.97 -44.51
CA SER A 127 44.62 -19.61 -44.79
C SER A 127 44.29 -19.09 -46.19
N ALA A 128 44.01 -20.01 -47.13
CA ALA A 128 43.52 -19.72 -48.48
C ALA A 128 42.15 -18.99 -48.49
N TRP A 129 41.34 -19.13 -47.43
CA TRP A 129 40.05 -18.48 -47.33
C TRP A 129 40.14 -16.99 -46.99
N ASN A 130 41.25 -16.50 -46.42
CA ASN A 130 41.38 -15.15 -45.87
C ASN A 130 40.99 -14.01 -46.83
N GLY A 131 41.15 -14.20 -48.15
CA GLY A 131 40.71 -13.23 -49.16
C GLY A 131 39.21 -13.21 -49.45
N TYR A 132 38.46 -14.22 -48.98
CA TYR A 132 37.06 -14.50 -49.34
C TYR A 132 36.10 -14.48 -48.15
N LEU A 133 36.57 -14.65 -46.91
CA LEU A 133 35.73 -14.71 -45.68
C LEU A 133 34.73 -13.53 -45.57
N ASN A 134 35.10 -12.33 -46.02
CA ASN A 134 34.24 -11.16 -45.99
C ASN A 134 33.19 -11.07 -47.12
N ARG A 135 33.13 -12.08 -47.99
CA ARG A 135 32.27 -12.16 -49.19
C ARG A 135 31.45 -13.45 -49.29
N ILE A 136 31.74 -14.47 -48.49
CA ILE A 136 30.99 -15.73 -48.47
C ILE A 136 29.61 -15.48 -47.84
N ASN A 137 28.56 -15.65 -48.65
CA ASN A 137 27.15 -15.55 -48.27
C ASN A 137 26.62 -16.90 -47.76
N HIS A 138 27.02 -18.00 -48.40
CA HIS A 138 26.52 -19.34 -48.10
C HIS A 138 27.66 -20.31 -47.79
N ILE A 139 27.47 -21.16 -46.79
CA ILE A 139 28.37 -22.30 -46.52
C ILE A 139 27.54 -23.57 -46.62
N GLU A 140 28.00 -24.53 -47.40
CA GLU A 140 27.40 -25.85 -47.57
C GLU A 140 28.43 -26.91 -47.21
N ILE A 141 28.08 -27.79 -46.27
CA ILE A 141 28.92 -28.89 -45.81
C ILE A 141 28.11 -30.17 -46.05
N GLU A 142 28.60 -31.03 -46.95
CA GLU A 142 27.84 -32.18 -47.43
C GLU A 142 28.74 -33.35 -47.84
N GLU A 143 28.32 -34.58 -47.54
CA GLU A 143 29.13 -35.81 -47.70
C GLU A 143 30.52 -35.65 -47.05
N ALA A 144 30.54 -35.08 -45.84
CA ALA A 144 31.75 -34.69 -45.11
C ALA A 144 31.95 -35.50 -43.82
N THR A 145 33.17 -35.47 -43.28
CA THR A 145 33.50 -35.92 -41.92
C THR A 145 34.12 -34.76 -41.15
N LEU A 146 33.54 -34.43 -40.00
CA LEU A 146 33.98 -33.32 -39.14
C LEU A 146 34.52 -33.89 -37.82
N THR A 147 35.78 -33.57 -37.52
CA THR A 147 36.46 -34.06 -36.31
C THR A 147 37.19 -32.94 -35.58
N GLY A 148 37.06 -32.91 -34.25
CA GLY A 148 37.65 -31.93 -33.36
C GLY A 148 36.75 -30.73 -33.07
N ASP A 149 37.38 -29.62 -32.69
CA ASP A 149 36.70 -28.45 -32.13
C ASP A 149 36.34 -27.41 -33.21
N PHE A 150 35.05 -27.11 -33.34
CA PHE A 150 34.53 -26.09 -34.25
C PHE A 150 34.19 -24.77 -33.50
N GLU A 151 34.91 -24.48 -32.40
CA GLU A 151 34.76 -23.23 -31.68
C GLU A 151 34.92 -22.02 -32.61
N SER A 152 33.99 -21.06 -32.50
CA SER A 152 34.05 -19.80 -33.25
C SER A 152 34.18 -20.00 -34.77
N TYR A 153 33.66 -21.11 -35.32
CA TYR A 153 33.87 -21.41 -36.75
C TYR A 153 33.15 -20.45 -37.68
N PHE A 154 31.88 -20.18 -37.48
CA PHE A 154 30.99 -19.40 -38.35
C PHE A 154 30.67 -17.99 -37.83
N ARG A 155 31.33 -17.52 -36.77
CA ARG A 155 31.05 -16.23 -36.11
C ARG A 155 31.22 -15.01 -37.04
N SER A 156 30.44 -13.95 -36.80
CA SER A 156 30.33 -12.82 -37.75
C SER A 156 31.59 -11.98 -37.96
N ASN A 157 32.50 -11.91 -36.98
CA ASN A 157 33.78 -11.21 -37.18
C ASN A 157 34.76 -11.97 -38.10
N VAL A 158 34.43 -13.22 -38.46
CA VAL A 158 35.11 -14.00 -39.50
C VAL A 158 34.33 -13.89 -40.80
N PHE A 159 33.08 -14.35 -40.81
CA PHE A 159 32.23 -14.34 -42.01
C PHE A 159 31.27 -13.13 -41.99
N LEU A 160 31.75 -11.99 -42.51
CA LEU A 160 31.06 -10.69 -42.41
C LEU A 160 29.78 -10.56 -43.25
N ALA A 161 29.62 -11.44 -44.25
CA ALA A 161 28.54 -11.45 -45.23
C ALA A 161 27.66 -12.72 -45.14
N LEU A 162 27.82 -13.54 -44.10
CA LEU A 162 27.16 -14.83 -43.99
C LEU A 162 25.64 -14.67 -43.85
N GLU A 163 24.91 -15.31 -44.75
CA GLU A 163 23.44 -15.34 -44.85
C GLU A 163 22.89 -16.75 -44.57
N SER A 164 23.61 -17.81 -44.94
CA SER A 164 23.21 -19.17 -44.56
C SER A 164 24.36 -20.16 -44.34
N VAL A 165 24.10 -21.17 -43.49
CA VAL A 165 24.94 -22.37 -43.34
C VAL A 165 24.07 -23.63 -43.41
N ARG A 166 24.54 -24.64 -44.13
CA ARG A 166 23.94 -25.97 -44.23
C ARG A 166 24.99 -27.04 -43.92
N ILE A 167 24.68 -27.95 -43.01
CA ILE A 167 25.46 -29.15 -42.70
C ILE A 167 24.53 -30.35 -42.79
N GLU A 168 24.65 -31.11 -43.89
CA GLU A 168 23.77 -32.24 -44.21
C GLU A 168 24.60 -33.46 -44.62
N ARG A 169 24.06 -34.68 -44.45
CA ARG A 169 24.69 -35.92 -44.94
C ARG A 169 26.15 -36.07 -44.53
N SER A 170 26.49 -35.65 -43.32
CA SER A 170 27.87 -35.54 -42.84
C SER A 170 28.05 -36.26 -41.50
N ASN A 171 29.21 -36.89 -41.33
CA ASN A 171 29.60 -37.56 -40.09
C ASN A 171 30.07 -36.52 -39.07
N LEU A 172 29.30 -36.38 -37.98
CA LEU A 172 29.58 -35.43 -36.90
C LEU A 172 30.05 -36.11 -35.59
N SER A 173 30.22 -37.44 -35.59
CA SER A 173 30.59 -38.19 -34.37
C SER A 173 31.91 -37.76 -33.73
N GLY A 174 32.85 -37.25 -34.53
CA GLY A 174 34.14 -36.73 -34.09
C GLY A 174 34.15 -35.27 -33.64
N VAL A 175 33.04 -34.52 -33.76
CA VAL A 175 32.99 -33.11 -33.32
C VAL A 175 32.99 -33.04 -31.80
N THR A 176 33.93 -32.30 -31.21
CA THR A 176 34.06 -32.21 -29.74
C THR A 176 33.39 -30.98 -29.14
N SER A 177 33.22 -29.91 -29.92
CA SER A 177 32.67 -28.63 -29.46
C SER A 177 32.08 -27.83 -30.63
N PHE A 178 30.93 -27.19 -30.37
CA PHE A 178 30.39 -26.09 -31.17
C PHE A 178 30.33 -24.78 -30.35
N ALA A 179 31.20 -24.63 -29.34
CA ALA A 179 31.22 -23.45 -28.49
C ALA A 179 31.38 -22.17 -29.32
N ASN A 180 30.57 -21.14 -29.09
CA ASN A 180 30.62 -19.88 -29.85
C ASN A 180 30.52 -20.04 -31.40
N ALA A 181 30.11 -21.20 -31.95
CA ALA A 181 30.34 -21.54 -33.36
C ALA A 181 29.75 -20.49 -34.31
N PHE A 182 28.51 -20.05 -34.08
CA PHE A 182 27.83 -19.00 -34.85
C PHE A 182 27.77 -17.67 -34.08
N TYR A 183 28.66 -17.41 -33.13
CA TYR A 183 28.59 -16.21 -32.26
C TYR A 183 28.41 -14.91 -33.06
N ALA A 184 27.36 -14.17 -32.71
CA ALA A 184 26.90 -12.95 -33.35
C ALA A 184 26.70 -13.04 -34.87
N SER A 185 26.48 -14.24 -35.42
CA SER A 185 26.32 -14.47 -36.86
C SER A 185 25.18 -13.67 -37.46
N ARG A 186 25.34 -13.32 -38.73
CA ARG A 186 24.33 -12.62 -39.54
C ARG A 186 23.46 -13.56 -40.35
N ALA A 187 23.74 -14.87 -40.29
CA ALA A 187 22.98 -15.87 -41.01
C ALA A 187 21.49 -15.78 -40.65
N GLU A 188 20.65 -15.66 -41.67
CA GLU A 188 19.19 -15.70 -41.53
C GLU A 188 18.70 -17.15 -41.43
N LYS A 189 19.50 -18.09 -41.95
CA LYS A 189 19.17 -19.52 -42.08
C LYS A 189 20.34 -20.41 -41.67
N ILE A 190 20.13 -21.30 -40.70
CA ILE A 190 21.11 -22.35 -40.35
C ILE A 190 20.41 -23.70 -40.33
N ILE A 191 20.96 -24.68 -41.04
CA ILE A 191 20.46 -26.06 -41.08
C ILE A 191 21.59 -27.01 -40.72
N ILE A 192 21.35 -27.87 -39.73
CA ILE A 192 22.18 -29.01 -39.34
C ILE A 192 21.23 -30.21 -39.18
N LYS A 193 21.10 -31.03 -40.24
CA LYS A 193 20.11 -32.12 -40.32
C LYS A 193 20.62 -33.29 -41.14
N ASP A 194 19.93 -34.44 -41.10
CA ASP A 194 20.25 -35.62 -41.93
C ASP A 194 21.73 -36.07 -41.84
N ASN A 195 22.35 -35.92 -40.67
CA ASN A 195 23.76 -36.25 -40.39
C ASN A 195 23.89 -37.63 -39.72
N ASP A 196 25.07 -38.25 -39.84
CA ASP A 196 25.33 -39.60 -39.32
C ASP A 196 26.34 -39.64 -38.17
N TYR A 197 26.20 -40.68 -37.35
CA TYR A 197 26.97 -40.92 -36.13
C TYR A 197 27.42 -42.39 -36.09
N PRO A 198 28.45 -42.78 -36.87
CA PRO A 198 28.95 -44.16 -36.92
C PRO A 198 29.67 -44.59 -35.64
N THR A 199 30.17 -43.63 -34.85
CA THR A 199 30.57 -43.81 -33.45
C THR A 199 29.71 -42.92 -32.55
N ALA A 200 29.76 -43.14 -31.24
CA ALA A 200 29.08 -42.26 -30.28
C ALA A 200 29.50 -40.79 -30.46
N SER A 201 28.56 -39.86 -30.27
CA SER A 201 28.83 -38.42 -30.36
C SER A 201 29.89 -37.99 -29.34
N SER A 202 30.86 -37.20 -29.81
CA SER A 202 31.92 -36.61 -28.98
C SER A 202 31.58 -35.18 -28.53
N LEU A 203 30.40 -34.66 -28.86
CA LEU A 203 30.05 -33.24 -28.68
C LEU A 203 29.79 -32.93 -27.19
N LEU A 204 30.74 -32.26 -26.53
CA LEU A 204 30.66 -31.99 -25.09
C LEU A 204 29.99 -30.66 -24.72
N THR A 205 29.97 -29.69 -25.65
CA THR A 205 29.46 -28.34 -25.40
C THR A 205 28.86 -27.67 -26.63
N THR A 206 27.73 -27.00 -26.42
CA THR A 206 27.08 -26.05 -27.35
C THR A 206 26.98 -24.64 -26.74
N GLU A 207 27.79 -24.35 -25.73
CA GLU A 207 27.87 -23.05 -25.06
C GLU A 207 27.95 -21.91 -26.08
N ASN A 208 27.11 -20.88 -25.96
CA ASN A 208 27.11 -19.71 -26.83
C ASN A 208 26.94 -20.01 -28.34
N MET A 209 26.53 -21.23 -28.76
CA MET A 209 26.58 -21.69 -30.17
C MET A 209 25.89 -20.74 -31.14
N PHE A 210 24.70 -20.21 -30.80
CA PHE A 210 23.94 -19.23 -31.58
C PHE A 210 23.80 -17.87 -30.89
N LYS A 211 24.61 -17.58 -29.86
CA LYS A 211 24.53 -16.32 -29.12
C LYS A 211 24.66 -15.11 -30.03
N TYR A 212 23.78 -14.14 -29.83
CA TYR A 212 23.61 -12.92 -30.63
C TYR A 212 23.33 -13.15 -32.13
N CYS A 213 22.82 -14.31 -32.55
CA CYS A 213 22.31 -14.53 -33.92
C CYS A 213 20.98 -13.77 -34.17
N SER A 214 21.03 -12.45 -34.11
CA SER A 214 19.84 -11.59 -34.11
C SER A 214 19.05 -11.58 -35.42
N SER A 215 19.63 -12.10 -36.50
CA SER A 215 19.00 -12.22 -37.83
C SER A 215 18.42 -13.61 -38.11
N LEU A 216 18.71 -14.60 -37.27
CA LEU A 216 18.32 -16.00 -37.48
C LEU A 216 16.80 -16.15 -37.43
N THR A 217 16.19 -16.60 -38.52
CA THR A 217 14.74 -16.79 -38.67
C THR A 217 14.36 -18.22 -39.00
N GLU A 218 15.24 -18.97 -39.68
CA GLU A 218 15.07 -20.38 -40.00
C GLU A 218 16.22 -21.17 -39.37
N LEU A 219 15.90 -22.02 -38.40
CA LEU A 219 16.85 -22.88 -37.72
C LEU A 219 16.34 -24.32 -37.73
N ASP A 220 17.16 -25.24 -38.23
CA ASP A 220 16.98 -26.68 -38.10
C ASP A 220 18.27 -27.25 -37.49
N VAL A 221 18.14 -27.95 -36.36
CA VAL A 221 19.23 -28.60 -35.63
C VAL A 221 18.94 -30.08 -35.37
N SER A 222 18.01 -30.66 -36.13
CA SER A 222 17.53 -32.04 -35.97
C SER A 222 18.61 -33.11 -36.17
N GLY A 223 19.73 -32.76 -36.82
CA GLY A 223 20.89 -33.62 -37.05
C GLY A 223 22.04 -33.40 -36.06
N LEU A 224 21.80 -32.79 -34.89
CA LEU A 224 22.73 -32.79 -33.76
C LEU A 224 22.38 -33.91 -32.78
N ASP A 225 23.32 -34.82 -32.53
CA ASP A 225 23.32 -35.70 -31.36
C ASP A 225 23.93 -34.94 -30.16
N THR A 226 23.07 -34.64 -29.19
CA THR A 226 23.37 -33.86 -27.98
C THR A 226 23.57 -34.72 -26.74
N SER A 227 23.49 -36.06 -26.83
CA SER A 227 23.54 -36.98 -25.68
C SER A 227 24.80 -36.88 -24.81
N ALA A 228 25.92 -36.40 -25.36
CA ALA A 228 27.18 -36.16 -24.67
C ALA A 228 27.38 -34.70 -24.17
N VAL A 229 26.44 -33.79 -24.47
CA VAL A 229 26.57 -32.36 -24.13
C VAL A 229 26.31 -32.16 -22.64
N THR A 230 27.24 -31.47 -21.97
CA THR A 230 27.15 -31.15 -20.53
C THR A 230 26.84 -29.67 -20.27
N ASN A 231 27.07 -28.80 -21.24
CA ASN A 231 26.92 -27.35 -21.14
C ASN A 231 26.17 -26.80 -22.37
N MET A 232 25.02 -26.18 -22.11
CA MET A 232 24.17 -25.48 -23.10
C MET A 232 24.01 -23.98 -22.77
N THR A 233 24.90 -23.42 -21.96
CA THR A 233 24.83 -22.04 -21.44
C THR A 233 24.79 -21.02 -22.57
N GLU A 234 23.82 -20.12 -22.49
CA GLU A 234 23.58 -19.03 -23.45
C GLU A 234 23.42 -19.50 -24.93
N MET A 235 23.12 -20.78 -25.19
CA MET A 235 23.13 -21.39 -26.53
C MET A 235 22.31 -20.60 -27.58
N PHE A 236 21.14 -20.07 -27.22
CA PHE A 236 20.27 -19.28 -28.07
C PHE A 236 20.15 -17.80 -27.66
N TYR A 237 21.03 -17.30 -26.78
CA TYR A 237 21.01 -15.92 -26.28
C TYR A 237 20.79 -14.94 -27.43
N GLY A 238 19.71 -14.16 -27.40
CA GLY A 238 19.52 -13.03 -28.31
C GLY A 238 19.26 -13.41 -29.77
N CYS A 239 18.76 -14.63 -30.02
CA CYS A 239 18.11 -15.02 -31.27
C CYS A 239 16.78 -14.26 -31.48
N ASN A 240 16.85 -12.93 -31.57
CA ASN A 240 15.72 -12.00 -31.52
C ASN A 240 14.72 -12.16 -32.69
N ALA A 241 15.11 -12.80 -33.78
CA ALA A 241 14.26 -13.02 -34.96
C ALA A 241 13.67 -14.44 -35.05
N LEU A 242 14.11 -15.36 -34.18
CA LEU A 242 13.67 -16.75 -34.18
C LEU A 242 12.27 -16.87 -33.57
N LYS A 243 11.32 -17.45 -34.32
CA LYS A 243 9.89 -17.49 -33.93
C LYS A 243 9.42 -18.83 -33.41
N GLU A 244 10.01 -19.90 -33.94
CA GLU A 244 9.74 -21.29 -33.60
C GLU A 244 11.10 -21.99 -33.55
N LEU A 245 11.25 -22.93 -32.63
CA LEU A 245 12.41 -23.79 -32.49
C LEU A 245 11.88 -25.22 -32.28
N ASP A 246 12.34 -26.15 -33.11
CA ASP A 246 12.19 -27.57 -32.83
C ASP A 246 13.40 -28.01 -32.00
N ALA A 247 13.15 -28.41 -30.75
CA ALA A 247 14.15 -28.94 -29.83
C ALA A 247 13.89 -30.43 -29.50
N SER A 248 13.01 -31.10 -30.26
CA SER A 248 12.57 -32.48 -29.95
C SER A 248 13.66 -33.55 -30.11
N ASN A 249 14.76 -33.22 -30.80
CA ASN A 249 15.95 -34.08 -30.91
C ASN A 249 16.97 -33.86 -29.79
N PHE A 250 16.72 -32.95 -28.84
CA PHE A 250 17.67 -32.69 -27.77
C PHE A 250 17.58 -33.79 -26.70
N ASP A 251 18.72 -34.43 -26.44
CA ASP A 251 18.95 -35.25 -25.24
C ASP A 251 19.71 -34.37 -24.24
N THR A 252 19.03 -33.98 -23.17
CA THR A 252 19.60 -33.11 -22.14
C THR A 252 19.99 -33.86 -20.87
N SER A 253 19.93 -35.20 -20.85
CA SER A 253 20.18 -36.00 -19.64
C SER A 253 21.59 -35.83 -19.04
N SER A 254 22.57 -35.51 -19.89
CA SER A 254 23.95 -35.18 -19.52
C SER A 254 24.18 -33.70 -19.16
N VAL A 255 23.21 -32.81 -19.38
CA VAL A 255 23.39 -31.36 -19.24
C VAL A 255 23.33 -30.94 -17.77
N THR A 256 24.36 -30.23 -17.31
CA THR A 256 24.45 -29.71 -15.93
C THR A 256 24.22 -28.21 -15.84
N ASP A 257 24.36 -27.48 -16.95
CA ASP A 257 24.22 -26.02 -17.02
C ASP A 257 23.36 -25.59 -18.22
N MET A 258 22.27 -24.89 -17.91
CA MET A 258 21.32 -24.28 -18.86
C MET A 258 21.16 -22.77 -18.63
N ASN A 259 22.11 -22.14 -17.93
CA ASN A 259 22.07 -20.71 -17.61
C ASN A 259 21.82 -19.88 -18.87
N SER A 260 20.81 -19.02 -18.81
CA SER A 260 20.47 -18.07 -19.87
C SER A 260 20.22 -18.69 -21.26
N MET A 261 19.91 -20.00 -21.36
CA MET A 261 19.85 -20.74 -22.65
C MET A 261 18.99 -20.06 -23.73
N PHE A 262 17.83 -19.50 -23.39
CA PHE A 262 16.90 -18.82 -24.29
C PHE A 262 16.75 -17.30 -24.00
N ILE A 263 17.70 -16.70 -23.29
CA ILE A 263 17.62 -15.28 -22.91
C ILE A 263 17.44 -14.39 -24.16
N SER A 264 16.48 -13.48 -24.13
CA SER A 264 16.16 -12.55 -25.22
C SER A 264 15.83 -13.23 -26.57
N CYS A 265 15.30 -14.46 -26.58
CA CYS A 265 14.58 -15.02 -27.73
C CYS A 265 13.22 -14.32 -27.92
N SER A 266 13.27 -13.02 -28.19
CA SER A 266 12.13 -12.10 -28.05
C SER A 266 11.01 -12.29 -29.07
N ALA A 267 11.26 -12.98 -30.19
CA ALA A 267 10.25 -13.34 -31.18
C ALA A 267 9.68 -14.77 -31.02
N LEU A 268 10.21 -15.58 -30.09
CA LEU A 268 9.84 -16.99 -29.92
C LEU A 268 8.40 -17.09 -29.37
N GLU A 269 7.46 -17.56 -30.20
CA GLU A 269 6.03 -17.60 -29.84
C GLU A 269 5.64 -18.88 -29.07
N LYS A 270 6.40 -19.96 -29.29
CA LYS A 270 6.20 -21.29 -28.70
C LYS A 270 7.55 -21.97 -28.51
N LEU A 271 7.64 -22.81 -27.50
CA LEU A 271 8.73 -23.75 -27.28
C LEU A 271 8.11 -25.02 -26.66
N ASP A 272 8.50 -26.18 -27.18
CA ASP A 272 8.23 -27.47 -26.54
C ASP A 272 9.51 -27.88 -25.81
N VAL A 273 9.38 -28.16 -24.51
CA VAL A 273 10.49 -28.61 -23.64
C VAL A 273 10.19 -29.97 -23.01
N SER A 274 9.15 -30.68 -23.48
CA SER A 274 8.67 -31.92 -22.87
C SER A 274 9.64 -33.10 -22.95
N ASN A 275 10.64 -33.03 -23.83
CA ASN A 275 11.75 -33.98 -23.93
C ASN A 275 12.96 -33.62 -23.05
N PHE A 276 12.97 -32.48 -22.36
CA PHE A 276 14.11 -32.08 -21.54
C PHE A 276 14.12 -32.90 -20.24
N ASP A 277 15.20 -33.65 -20.03
CA ASP A 277 15.61 -34.15 -18.72
C ASP A 277 16.48 -33.08 -18.07
N THR A 278 16.07 -32.58 -16.90
CA THR A 278 16.81 -31.54 -16.16
C THR A 278 17.36 -32.06 -14.83
N SER A 279 17.28 -33.36 -14.54
CA SER A 279 17.70 -33.94 -13.24
C SER A 279 19.17 -33.68 -12.88
N SER A 280 20.03 -33.50 -13.89
CA SER A 280 21.45 -33.16 -13.74
C SER A 280 21.74 -31.65 -13.63
N VAL A 281 20.76 -30.77 -13.85
CA VAL A 281 20.95 -29.31 -13.97
C VAL A 281 21.00 -28.64 -12.59
N THR A 282 22.01 -27.79 -12.38
CA THR A 282 22.20 -27.07 -11.09
C THR A 282 21.96 -25.56 -11.14
N ASP A 283 21.99 -24.96 -12.34
CA ASP A 283 21.75 -23.53 -12.58
C ASP A 283 20.73 -23.33 -13.72
N MET A 284 19.64 -22.60 -13.44
CA MET A 284 18.60 -22.19 -14.40
C MET A 284 18.39 -20.67 -14.43
N ASN A 285 19.34 -19.89 -13.88
CA ASN A 285 19.30 -18.43 -13.88
C ASN A 285 19.02 -17.88 -15.28
N SER A 286 18.03 -16.98 -15.36
CA SER A 286 17.66 -16.26 -16.58
C SER A 286 17.30 -17.13 -17.80
N MET A 287 17.03 -18.44 -17.63
CA MET A 287 16.88 -19.41 -18.74
C MET A 287 15.92 -18.95 -19.84
N PHE A 288 14.76 -18.39 -19.47
CA PHE A 288 13.74 -17.88 -20.41
C PHE A 288 13.62 -16.35 -20.41
N ARG A 289 14.55 -15.64 -19.75
CA ARG A 289 14.50 -14.19 -19.53
C ARG A 289 14.34 -13.42 -20.85
N GLY A 290 13.24 -12.69 -21.02
CA GLY A 290 12.99 -11.86 -22.19
C GLY A 290 12.45 -12.62 -23.41
N CYS A 291 11.96 -13.85 -23.25
CA CYS A 291 11.10 -14.54 -24.22
C CYS A 291 9.73 -13.84 -24.33
N SER A 292 9.73 -12.58 -24.77
CA SER A 292 8.60 -11.66 -24.60
C SER A 292 7.41 -11.93 -25.53
N ALA A 293 7.58 -12.77 -26.56
CA ALA A 293 6.51 -13.27 -27.42
C ALA A 293 5.92 -14.64 -26.97
N LEU A 294 6.57 -15.34 -26.04
CA LEU A 294 6.16 -16.67 -25.59
C LEU A 294 4.83 -16.56 -24.81
N LYS A 295 3.81 -17.29 -25.27
CA LYS A 295 2.44 -17.18 -24.70
C LYS A 295 2.13 -18.25 -23.66
N LYS A 296 2.75 -19.42 -23.80
CA LYS A 296 2.57 -20.57 -22.91
C LYS A 296 3.88 -21.31 -22.77
N LEU A 297 4.12 -21.88 -21.59
CA LEU A 297 5.19 -22.84 -21.35
C LEU A 297 4.69 -23.91 -20.38
N ASP A 298 4.82 -25.17 -20.77
CA ASP A 298 4.66 -26.30 -19.87
C ASP A 298 6.05 -26.78 -19.47
N ALA A 299 6.43 -26.55 -18.22
CA ALA A 299 7.71 -26.96 -17.66
C ALA A 299 7.52 -28.04 -16.57
N SER A 300 6.36 -28.73 -16.56
CA SER A 300 6.06 -29.75 -15.54
C SER A 300 6.92 -31.02 -15.65
N ASN A 301 7.68 -31.22 -16.72
CA ASN A 301 8.67 -32.29 -16.80
C ASN A 301 10.02 -31.94 -16.14
N PHE A 302 10.23 -30.70 -15.70
CA PHE A 302 11.51 -30.31 -15.11
C PHE A 302 11.65 -30.87 -13.70
N ASP A 303 12.68 -31.69 -13.49
CA ASP A 303 13.23 -31.95 -12.17
C ASP A 303 14.16 -30.79 -11.80
N THR A 304 13.83 -30.06 -10.74
CA THR A 304 14.61 -28.91 -10.26
C THR A 304 15.23 -29.15 -8.88
N SER A 305 15.19 -30.38 -8.36
CA SER A 305 15.66 -30.71 -7.00
C SER A 305 17.16 -30.40 -6.77
N SER A 306 17.96 -30.46 -7.84
CA SER A 306 19.39 -30.10 -7.88
C SER A 306 19.65 -28.60 -8.12
N VAL A 307 18.63 -27.81 -8.46
CA VAL A 307 18.79 -26.39 -8.85
C VAL A 307 18.90 -25.50 -7.61
N THR A 308 19.93 -24.66 -7.59
CA THR A 308 20.20 -23.73 -6.47
C THR A 308 19.89 -22.27 -6.80
N ASN A 309 19.81 -21.93 -8.09
CA ASN A 309 19.60 -20.57 -8.58
C ASN A 309 18.48 -20.53 -9.65
N MET A 310 17.42 -19.78 -9.36
CA MET A 310 16.30 -19.50 -10.28
C MET A 310 16.10 -17.98 -10.53
N ASN A 311 17.11 -17.18 -10.20
CA ASN A 311 17.14 -15.73 -10.38
C ASN A 311 16.73 -15.37 -11.83
N ASN A 312 15.82 -14.39 -11.97
CA ASN A 312 15.34 -13.87 -13.26
C ASN A 312 14.77 -14.92 -14.27
N MET A 313 14.51 -16.18 -13.89
CA MET A 313 14.23 -17.28 -14.82
C MET A 313 13.17 -16.98 -15.89
N PHE A 314 12.07 -16.31 -15.51
CA PHE A 314 10.98 -15.89 -16.39
C PHE A 314 10.86 -14.35 -16.53
N PHE A 315 11.88 -13.58 -16.14
CA PHE A 315 11.88 -12.12 -16.21
C PHE A 315 11.51 -11.63 -17.62
N ALA A 316 10.58 -10.70 -17.73
CA ALA A 316 10.10 -10.10 -18.97
C ALA A 316 9.57 -11.09 -20.04
N CYS A 317 9.04 -12.25 -19.63
CA CYS A 317 8.14 -13.07 -20.45
C CYS A 317 6.78 -12.36 -20.63
N ALA A 318 6.79 -11.19 -21.26
CA ALA A 318 5.70 -10.21 -21.19
C ALA A 318 4.38 -10.65 -21.87
N SER A 319 4.41 -11.68 -22.73
CA SER A 319 3.22 -12.27 -23.35
C SER A 319 2.74 -13.56 -22.70
N LEU A 320 3.41 -14.04 -21.64
CA LEU A 320 3.11 -15.32 -21.00
C LEU A 320 1.74 -15.26 -20.30
N GLU A 321 0.78 -16.04 -20.80
CA GLU A 321 -0.59 -16.13 -20.26
C GLU A 321 -0.75 -17.34 -19.33
N GLU A 322 0.06 -18.39 -19.52
CA GLU A 322 -0.01 -19.68 -18.83
C GLU A 322 1.39 -20.27 -18.64
N LEU A 323 1.73 -20.62 -17.40
CA LEU A 323 2.97 -21.31 -17.03
C LEU A 323 2.60 -22.49 -16.13
N ASN A 324 3.12 -23.68 -16.44
CA ASN A 324 2.99 -24.85 -15.57
C ASN A 324 4.34 -25.14 -14.90
N ALA A 325 4.46 -24.81 -13.61
CA ALA A 325 5.64 -25.03 -12.77
C ALA A 325 5.34 -25.97 -11.57
N SER A 326 4.27 -26.77 -11.69
CA SER A 326 3.68 -27.55 -10.58
C SER A 326 4.54 -28.67 -10.01
N ASN A 327 5.60 -29.07 -10.72
CA ASN A 327 6.56 -30.10 -10.29
C ASN A 327 7.93 -29.53 -9.87
N PHE A 328 8.08 -28.19 -9.80
CA PHE A 328 9.33 -27.59 -9.35
C PHE A 328 9.54 -27.93 -7.86
N ASP A 329 10.64 -28.62 -7.56
CA ASP A 329 11.22 -28.68 -6.22
C ASP A 329 12.16 -27.48 -6.05
N THR A 330 11.84 -26.59 -5.12
CA THR A 330 12.62 -25.38 -4.84
C THR A 330 13.35 -25.43 -3.50
N SER A 331 13.34 -26.57 -2.80
CA SER A 331 13.93 -26.71 -1.45
C SER A 331 15.43 -26.39 -1.39
N SER A 332 16.14 -26.61 -2.50
CA SER A 332 17.56 -26.27 -2.70
C SER A 332 17.83 -24.82 -3.16
N VAL A 333 16.80 -24.05 -3.51
CA VAL A 333 16.94 -22.71 -4.13
C VAL A 333 17.17 -21.64 -3.07
N THR A 334 18.20 -20.81 -3.24
CA THR A 334 18.52 -19.72 -2.31
C THR A 334 18.16 -18.32 -2.85
N ASP A 335 18.00 -18.20 -4.17
CA ASP A 335 17.77 -16.92 -4.87
C ASP A 335 16.60 -17.06 -5.86
N MET A 336 15.53 -16.29 -5.60
CA MET A 336 14.34 -16.16 -6.47
C MET A 336 14.14 -14.71 -6.96
N ASN A 337 15.19 -13.88 -6.92
CA ASN A 337 15.14 -12.47 -7.28
C ASN A 337 14.54 -12.27 -8.68
N SER A 338 13.54 -11.39 -8.78
CA SER A 338 12.89 -11.01 -10.04
C SER A 338 12.35 -12.17 -10.89
N MET A 339 12.13 -13.38 -10.33
CA MET A 339 11.86 -14.61 -11.10
C MET A 339 10.71 -14.48 -12.10
N PHE A 340 9.61 -13.81 -11.74
CA PHE A 340 8.43 -13.59 -12.60
C PHE A 340 8.24 -12.12 -13.03
N ARG A 341 9.19 -11.24 -12.73
CA ARG A 341 9.08 -9.80 -12.97
C ARG A 341 8.74 -9.48 -14.43
N TYR A 342 7.83 -8.52 -14.65
CA TYR A 342 7.28 -8.13 -15.96
C TYR A 342 6.51 -9.23 -16.74
N CYS A 343 6.00 -10.29 -16.08
CA CYS A 343 5.04 -11.23 -16.69
C CYS A 343 3.64 -10.61 -16.85
N ASN A 344 3.55 -9.54 -17.65
CA ASN A 344 2.38 -8.64 -17.79
C ASN A 344 1.06 -9.28 -18.25
N LYS A 345 1.06 -10.54 -18.68
CA LYS A 345 -0.14 -11.27 -19.16
C LYS A 345 -0.54 -12.45 -18.28
N LEU A 346 0.27 -12.80 -17.29
CA LEU A 346 0.05 -13.95 -16.43
C LEU A 346 -1.08 -13.60 -15.44
N LYS A 347 -2.21 -14.31 -15.54
CA LYS A 347 -3.41 -14.03 -14.72
C LYS A 347 -3.51 -14.87 -13.46
N LYS A 348 -2.89 -16.04 -13.51
CA LYS A 348 -2.81 -17.03 -12.45
C LYS A 348 -1.45 -17.70 -12.56
N LEU A 349 -0.93 -18.08 -11.42
CA LEU A 349 0.30 -18.85 -11.29
C LEU A 349 0.06 -19.82 -10.12
N ASP A 350 0.33 -21.10 -10.35
CA ASP A 350 0.32 -22.10 -9.29
C ASP A 350 1.77 -22.37 -8.89
N ILE A 351 2.06 -22.07 -7.62
CA ILE A 351 3.36 -22.19 -6.94
C ILE A 351 3.16 -22.76 -5.53
N SER A 352 2.04 -23.45 -5.31
CA SER A 352 1.69 -24.08 -4.03
C SER A 352 2.66 -25.21 -3.63
N ASN A 353 3.49 -25.67 -4.57
CA ASN A 353 4.58 -26.62 -4.40
C ASN A 353 5.94 -25.98 -4.02
N PHE A 354 6.08 -24.66 -4.04
CA PHE A 354 7.37 -24.02 -3.75
C PHE A 354 7.70 -24.14 -2.26
N ASP A 355 8.85 -24.74 -1.96
CA ASP A 355 9.52 -24.64 -0.67
C ASP A 355 10.49 -23.45 -0.73
N THR A 356 10.29 -22.45 0.13
CA THR A 356 11.13 -21.23 0.17
C THR A 356 12.00 -21.15 1.43
N SER A 357 12.08 -22.21 2.24
CA SER A 357 12.80 -22.20 3.53
C SER A 357 14.30 -21.88 3.41
N SER A 358 14.90 -22.17 2.25
CA SER A 358 16.29 -21.86 1.89
C SER A 358 16.49 -20.48 1.24
N VAL A 359 15.41 -19.75 0.89
CA VAL A 359 15.48 -18.52 0.09
C VAL A 359 15.82 -17.31 0.96
N THR A 360 16.81 -16.51 0.53
CA THR A 360 17.23 -15.29 1.24
C THR A 360 16.88 -13.99 0.51
N ASP A 361 16.66 -14.04 -0.81
CA ASP A 361 16.31 -12.90 -1.67
C ASP A 361 15.02 -13.20 -2.46
N MET A 362 13.98 -12.39 -2.19
CA MET A 362 12.70 -12.38 -2.91
C MET A 362 12.42 -11.01 -3.58
N ASN A 363 13.45 -10.16 -3.71
CA ASN A 363 13.32 -8.82 -4.26
C ASN A 363 12.70 -8.85 -5.66
N SER A 364 11.70 -7.98 -5.86
CA SER A 364 10.99 -7.83 -7.13
C SER A 364 10.36 -9.11 -7.72
N MET A 365 10.17 -10.20 -6.96
CA MET A 365 9.79 -11.54 -7.48
C MET A 365 8.58 -11.51 -8.43
N PHE A 366 7.51 -10.80 -8.07
CA PHE A 366 6.29 -10.62 -8.89
C PHE A 366 6.16 -9.21 -9.48
N ARG A 367 7.21 -8.39 -9.44
CA ARG A 367 7.16 -6.98 -9.84
C ARG A 367 6.59 -6.78 -11.25
N THR A 368 5.58 -5.93 -11.36
CA THR A 368 4.83 -5.61 -12.58
C THR A 368 4.13 -6.82 -13.21
N CYS A 369 3.72 -7.83 -12.42
CA CYS A 369 2.76 -8.87 -12.85
C CYS A 369 1.34 -8.29 -12.96
N SER A 370 1.18 -7.25 -13.78
CA SER A 370 0.01 -6.35 -13.78
C SER A 370 -1.35 -6.99 -14.15
N ALA A 371 -1.36 -8.22 -14.69
CA ALA A 371 -2.56 -9.00 -14.98
C ALA A 371 -2.89 -10.08 -13.93
N LEU A 372 -2.01 -10.30 -12.94
CA LEU A 372 -2.16 -11.34 -11.93
C LEU A 372 -3.34 -11.01 -11.01
N GLU A 373 -4.36 -11.85 -11.00
CA GLU A 373 -5.59 -11.62 -10.22
C GLU A 373 -5.49 -12.14 -8.78
N ARG A 374 -4.66 -13.17 -8.59
CA ARG A 374 -4.42 -13.92 -7.35
C ARG A 374 -3.11 -14.68 -7.46
N VAL A 375 -2.40 -14.82 -6.35
CA VAL A 375 -1.28 -15.73 -6.15
C VAL A 375 -1.41 -16.30 -4.74
N ASP A 376 -1.13 -17.58 -4.58
CA ASP A 376 -1.07 -18.21 -3.25
C ASP A 376 0.40 -18.22 -2.81
N VAL A 377 0.68 -17.62 -1.67
CA VAL A 377 2.00 -17.58 -1.03
C VAL A 377 1.93 -18.07 0.43
N SER A 378 0.83 -18.75 0.80
CA SER A 378 0.60 -19.26 2.16
C SER A 378 1.56 -20.39 2.57
N ASN A 379 2.22 -21.01 1.60
CA ASN A 379 3.29 -21.99 1.75
C ASN A 379 4.69 -21.37 1.89
N PHE A 380 4.86 -20.05 1.70
CA PHE A 380 6.18 -19.43 1.76
C PHE A 380 6.66 -19.36 3.22
N ASP A 381 7.81 -19.98 3.48
CA ASP A 381 8.65 -19.68 4.64
C ASP A 381 9.55 -18.50 4.26
N THR A 382 9.40 -17.37 4.94
CA THR A 382 10.19 -16.16 4.71
C THR A 382 11.18 -15.86 5.84
N SER A 383 11.35 -16.77 6.81
CA SER A 383 12.16 -16.54 8.02
C SER A 383 13.66 -16.29 7.74
N SER A 384 14.14 -16.71 6.57
CA SER A 384 15.51 -16.48 6.08
C SER A 384 15.64 -15.27 5.14
N VAL A 385 14.56 -14.59 4.77
CA VAL A 385 14.54 -13.52 3.75
C VAL A 385 14.97 -12.18 4.37
N THR A 386 15.92 -11.50 3.73
CA THR A 386 16.42 -10.19 4.19
C THR A 386 15.98 -9.00 3.33
N ASP A 387 15.58 -9.26 2.08
CA ASP A 387 15.14 -8.25 1.11
C ASP A 387 13.79 -8.68 0.48
N MET A 388 12.75 -7.87 0.74
CA MET A 388 11.41 -7.99 0.15
C MET A 388 11.03 -6.74 -0.70
N ASN A 389 12.00 -5.87 -1.00
CA ASN A 389 11.79 -4.64 -1.75
C ASN A 389 11.13 -4.99 -3.10
N ARG A 390 10.04 -4.27 -3.40
CA ARG A 390 9.25 -4.43 -4.64
C ARG A 390 8.63 -5.80 -4.90
N MET A 391 8.54 -6.72 -3.92
CA MET A 391 8.08 -8.09 -4.16
C MET A 391 6.74 -8.17 -4.93
N PHE A 392 5.77 -7.31 -4.61
CA PHE A 392 4.46 -7.20 -5.28
C PHE A 392 4.23 -5.83 -5.97
N ASP A 393 5.28 -5.07 -6.24
CA ASP A 393 5.24 -3.77 -6.95
C ASP A 393 4.50 -3.88 -8.29
N GLU A 394 3.63 -2.93 -8.63
CA GLU A 394 2.82 -2.85 -9.86
C GLU A 394 1.93 -4.09 -10.16
N CYS A 395 1.54 -4.89 -9.16
CA CYS A 395 0.57 -5.99 -9.30
C CYS A 395 -0.89 -5.51 -9.40
N LYS A 396 -1.16 -4.54 -10.28
CA LYS A 396 -2.40 -3.75 -10.42
C LYS A 396 -3.73 -4.54 -10.52
N SER A 397 -3.70 -5.82 -10.89
CA SER A 397 -4.91 -6.66 -10.98
C SER A 397 -5.20 -7.51 -9.74
N LEU A 398 -4.29 -7.52 -8.75
CA LEU A 398 -4.35 -8.37 -7.56
C LEU A 398 -5.47 -7.89 -6.62
N GLU A 399 -6.47 -8.74 -6.40
CA GLU A 399 -7.65 -8.40 -5.59
C GLU A 399 -7.57 -8.93 -4.16
N ILE A 400 -6.84 -10.04 -3.97
CA ILE A 400 -6.59 -10.71 -2.70
C ILE A 400 -5.12 -11.15 -2.69
N LEU A 401 -4.43 -10.86 -1.60
CA LEU A 401 -3.10 -11.36 -1.28
C LEU A 401 -3.10 -11.69 0.22
N ASP A 402 -2.73 -12.92 0.56
CA ASP A 402 -2.55 -13.35 1.94
C ASP A 402 -1.03 -13.42 2.21
N VAL A 403 -0.55 -12.55 3.11
CA VAL A 403 0.83 -12.54 3.62
C VAL A 403 0.85 -12.80 5.13
N SER A 404 -0.24 -13.31 5.70
CA SER A 404 -0.35 -13.52 7.15
C SER A 404 0.66 -14.54 7.69
N ASN A 405 1.23 -15.40 6.84
CA ASN A 405 2.29 -16.34 7.18
C ASN A 405 3.71 -15.74 7.13
N PHE A 406 3.91 -14.51 6.65
CA PHE A 406 5.24 -13.96 6.45
C PHE A 406 5.90 -13.62 7.79
N ASP A 407 7.04 -14.25 8.07
CA ASP A 407 7.99 -13.81 9.08
C ASP A 407 8.94 -12.80 8.45
N THR A 408 8.98 -11.58 9.00
CA THR A 408 9.77 -10.47 8.46
C THR A 408 10.87 -9.98 9.41
N ASN A 409 11.17 -10.71 10.49
CA ASN A 409 12.10 -10.27 11.55
C ASN A 409 13.51 -9.87 11.04
N SER A 410 13.94 -10.48 9.93
CA SER A 410 15.26 -10.30 9.31
C SER A 410 15.25 -9.35 8.11
N VAL A 411 14.09 -8.79 7.74
CA VAL A 411 13.93 -7.89 6.59
C VAL A 411 14.37 -6.47 6.96
N THR A 412 15.25 -5.86 6.16
CA THR A 412 15.77 -4.50 6.42
C THR A 412 15.25 -3.43 5.45
N ASP A 413 14.71 -3.84 4.30
CA ASP A 413 14.13 -2.99 3.25
C ASP A 413 12.76 -3.55 2.82
N MET A 414 11.70 -2.76 3.03
CA MET A 414 10.33 -3.05 2.57
C MET A 414 9.83 -1.99 1.57
N GLY A 415 10.74 -1.20 1.00
CA GLY A 415 10.44 -0.15 0.05
C GLY A 415 9.65 -0.68 -1.14
N TYR A 416 8.64 0.08 -1.56
CA TYR A 416 7.78 -0.22 -2.71
C TYR A 416 7.07 -1.61 -2.65
N MET A 417 7.07 -2.35 -1.54
CA MET A 417 6.64 -3.75 -1.49
C MET A 417 5.23 -3.97 -2.07
N PHE A 418 4.30 -3.04 -1.83
CA PHE A 418 2.94 -3.04 -2.35
C PHE A 418 2.64 -1.85 -3.30
N TYR A 419 3.66 -1.20 -3.88
CA TYR A 419 3.51 -0.07 -4.81
C TYR A 419 2.52 -0.36 -5.96
N GLU A 420 1.62 0.58 -6.27
CA GLU A 420 0.59 0.53 -7.32
C GLU A 420 -0.28 -0.75 -7.32
N ASN A 421 -0.55 -1.34 -6.14
CA ASN A 421 -1.58 -2.39 -5.97
C ASN A 421 -3.00 -1.79 -5.95
N GLU A 422 -3.41 -1.21 -7.08
CA GLU A 422 -4.65 -0.43 -7.24
C GLU A 422 -5.95 -1.17 -6.87
N LYS A 423 -5.96 -2.51 -6.90
CA LYS A 423 -7.16 -3.34 -6.64
C LYS A 423 -7.20 -4.01 -5.27
N LEU A 424 -6.09 -4.03 -4.53
CA LEU A 424 -6.01 -4.74 -3.26
C LEU A 424 -6.87 -4.00 -2.23
N LYS A 425 -7.88 -4.69 -1.67
CA LYS A 425 -8.88 -4.07 -0.77
C LYS A 425 -8.52 -4.08 0.70
N LYS A 426 -7.81 -5.12 1.10
CA LYS A 426 -7.41 -5.45 2.48
C LYS A 426 -6.08 -6.18 2.41
N LEU A 427 -5.28 -6.04 3.46
CA LEU A 427 -4.01 -6.74 3.61
C LEU A 427 -3.84 -7.03 5.10
N ASP A 428 -3.65 -8.31 5.45
CA ASP A 428 -3.34 -8.70 6.82
C ASP A 428 -1.82 -8.63 7.01
N LEU A 429 -1.39 -7.73 7.89
CA LEU A 429 0.03 -7.50 8.22
C LEU A 429 0.35 -7.89 9.66
N SER A 430 -0.53 -8.61 10.37
CA SER A 430 -0.44 -8.78 11.83
C SER A 430 0.84 -9.48 12.32
N ASN A 431 1.48 -10.27 11.45
CA ASN A 431 2.72 -11.00 11.75
C ASN A 431 3.99 -10.28 11.25
N PHE A 432 3.88 -9.10 10.62
CA PHE A 432 5.05 -8.32 10.22
C PHE A 432 5.77 -7.79 11.48
N ASP A 433 7.01 -8.22 11.68
CA ASP A 433 7.99 -7.57 12.54
C ASP A 433 8.78 -6.58 11.68
N THR A 434 8.63 -5.29 11.96
CA THR A 434 9.32 -4.21 11.24
C THR A 434 10.49 -3.61 12.02
N SER A 435 10.85 -4.17 13.18
CA SER A 435 11.87 -3.58 14.08
C SER A 435 13.27 -3.46 13.45
N SER A 436 13.57 -4.30 12.44
CA SER A 436 14.81 -4.26 11.63
C SER A 436 14.74 -3.35 10.40
N VAL A 437 13.58 -2.80 10.06
CA VAL A 437 13.34 -2.08 8.79
C VAL A 437 13.85 -0.64 8.86
N THR A 438 14.59 -0.22 7.83
CA THR A 438 15.20 1.12 7.76
C THR A 438 14.60 2.02 6.68
N ASP A 439 13.97 1.46 5.65
CA ASP A 439 13.27 2.16 4.57
C ASP A 439 11.87 1.56 4.34
N MET A 440 10.84 2.41 4.49
CA MET A 440 9.43 2.10 4.21
C MET A 440 8.88 3.00 3.08
N SER A 441 9.75 3.64 2.32
CA SER A 441 9.34 4.59 1.29
C SER A 441 8.54 3.90 0.20
N PHE A 442 7.52 4.60 -0.30
CA PHE A 442 6.62 4.13 -1.34
C PHE A 442 5.85 2.81 -1.05
N MET A 443 5.92 2.25 0.18
CA MET A 443 5.42 0.90 0.50
C MET A 443 3.97 0.64 0.06
N PHE A 444 3.06 1.60 0.28
CA PHE A 444 1.64 1.54 -0.12
C PHE A 444 1.27 2.60 -1.17
N PHE A 445 2.26 3.18 -1.87
CA PHE A 445 2.03 4.20 -2.89
C PHE A 445 1.00 3.72 -3.93
N GLN A 446 -0.04 4.51 -4.21
CA GLN A 446 -1.13 4.21 -5.13
C GLN A 446 -1.88 2.89 -4.86
N CYS A 447 -1.94 2.42 -3.60
CA CYS A 447 -2.93 1.43 -3.14
C CYS A 447 -4.33 2.05 -3.09
N THR A 448 -4.87 2.44 -4.25
CA THR A 448 -6.12 3.22 -4.36
C THR A 448 -7.37 2.45 -3.95
N GLY A 449 -7.33 1.12 -4.05
CA GLY A 449 -8.43 0.22 -3.66
C GLY A 449 -8.44 -0.21 -2.19
N LEU A 450 -7.41 0.12 -1.41
CA LEU A 450 -7.25 -0.32 -0.02
C LEU A 450 -8.23 0.45 0.89
N GLU A 451 -9.19 -0.25 1.48
CA GLU A 451 -10.32 0.33 2.25
C GLU A 451 -9.99 0.43 3.75
N GLU A 452 -9.18 -0.50 4.27
CA GLU A 452 -8.68 -0.55 5.64
C GLU A 452 -7.24 -1.06 5.64
N LEU A 453 -6.45 -0.63 6.63
CA LEU A 453 -5.08 -1.08 6.85
C LEU A 453 -4.75 -0.99 8.34
N ASP A 454 -4.36 -2.11 8.95
CA ASP A 454 -3.83 -2.14 10.31
C ASP A 454 -2.29 -2.13 10.23
N VAL A 455 -1.67 -1.15 10.91
CA VAL A 455 -0.22 -1.01 11.09
C VAL A 455 0.14 -0.89 12.57
N SER A 456 -0.75 -1.31 13.47
CA SER A 456 -0.55 -1.18 14.92
C SER A 456 0.60 -2.06 15.44
N ASN A 457 1.00 -3.09 14.71
CA ASN A 457 2.17 -3.92 15.00
C ASN A 457 3.50 -3.35 14.48
N PHE A 458 3.51 -2.26 13.72
CA PHE A 458 4.74 -1.72 13.14
C PHE A 458 5.59 -1.04 14.22
N ASP A 459 6.77 -1.61 14.50
CA ASP A 459 7.86 -0.90 15.17
C ASP A 459 8.66 -0.12 14.13
N THR A 460 8.62 1.21 14.22
CA THR A 460 9.28 2.12 13.26
C THR A 460 10.54 2.79 13.81
N ASN A 461 11.04 2.38 14.99
CA ASN A 461 12.14 3.08 15.68
C ASN A 461 13.43 3.22 14.85
N SER A 462 13.67 2.30 13.92
CA SER A 462 14.85 2.24 13.05
C SER A 462 14.61 2.79 11.65
N VAL A 463 13.38 3.20 11.32
CA VAL A 463 13.00 3.71 10.01
C VAL A 463 13.55 5.12 9.83
N THR A 464 14.27 5.34 8.72
CA THR A 464 14.90 6.63 8.38
C THR A 464 14.20 7.35 7.23
N ASN A 465 13.37 6.63 6.45
CA ASN A 465 12.69 7.13 5.26
C ASN A 465 11.25 6.58 5.19
N MET A 466 10.27 7.49 5.27
CA MET A 466 8.83 7.22 5.10
C MET A 466 8.24 8.02 3.93
N SER A 467 9.09 8.56 3.06
CA SER A 467 8.64 9.37 1.92
C SER A 467 7.69 8.57 1.03
N TYR A 468 6.63 9.22 0.56
CA TYR A 468 5.61 8.63 -0.31
C TYR A 468 4.85 7.39 0.23
N MET A 469 5.03 6.98 1.49
CA MET A 469 4.55 5.69 2.03
C MET A 469 3.07 5.40 1.76
N PHE A 470 2.18 6.38 1.97
CA PHE A 470 0.74 6.28 1.74
C PHE A 470 0.23 7.17 0.59
N TYR A 471 1.13 7.64 -0.28
CA TYR A 471 0.80 8.51 -1.42
C TYR A 471 -0.36 7.94 -2.26
N LYS A 472 -1.40 8.75 -2.52
CA LYS A 472 -2.61 8.35 -3.28
C LYS A 472 -3.34 7.10 -2.73
N CYS A 473 -3.29 6.83 -1.44
CA CYS A 473 -4.19 5.86 -0.80
C CYS A 473 -5.61 6.44 -0.73
N ALA A 474 -6.32 6.45 -1.87
CA ALA A 474 -7.62 7.10 -2.00
C ALA A 474 -8.78 6.33 -1.36
N GLY A 475 -8.63 5.01 -1.13
CA GLY A 475 -9.63 4.17 -0.46
C GLY A 475 -9.61 4.29 1.07
N LEU A 476 -8.46 4.61 1.67
CA LEU A 476 -8.32 4.74 3.12
C LEU A 476 -9.06 5.99 3.62
N GLU A 477 -10.09 5.79 4.46
CA GLU A 477 -10.82 6.88 5.10
C GLU A 477 -10.25 7.27 6.49
N GLU A 478 -9.65 6.30 7.18
CA GLU A 478 -9.05 6.40 8.50
C GLU A 478 -7.76 5.55 8.50
N LEU A 479 -6.78 5.95 9.33
CA LEU A 479 -5.50 5.25 9.50
C LEU A 479 -4.97 5.58 10.90
N ASP A 480 -4.69 4.54 11.70
CA ASP A 480 -4.08 4.71 13.03
C ASP A 480 -2.56 4.61 12.91
N LEU A 481 -1.85 5.60 13.45
CA LEU A 481 -0.40 5.73 13.43
C LEU A 481 0.15 5.97 14.84
N SER A 482 -0.64 5.73 15.89
CA SER A 482 -0.28 6.07 17.28
C SER A 482 0.97 5.35 17.81
N ASN A 483 1.32 4.21 17.22
CA ASN A 483 2.48 3.40 17.59
C ASN A 483 3.77 3.77 16.84
N PHE A 484 3.72 4.65 15.83
CA PHE A 484 4.89 5.03 15.07
C PHE A 484 5.85 5.87 15.94
N ASP A 485 7.07 5.39 16.14
CA ASP A 485 8.21 6.20 16.56
C ASP A 485 8.90 6.76 15.31
N THR A 486 8.91 8.09 15.18
CA THR A 486 9.52 8.77 14.03
C THR A 486 10.81 9.51 14.36
N SER A 487 11.37 9.33 15.55
CA SER A 487 12.55 10.07 16.02
C SER A 487 13.81 9.86 15.16
N SER A 488 13.90 8.73 14.46
CA SER A 488 14.95 8.40 13.49
C SER A 488 14.67 8.86 12.05
N VAL A 489 13.45 9.31 11.73
CA VAL A 489 13.02 9.60 10.36
C VAL A 489 13.61 10.92 9.86
N THR A 490 14.12 10.91 8.63
CA THR A 490 14.80 12.05 7.98
C THR A 490 14.03 12.62 6.78
N ASP A 491 13.17 11.82 6.13
CA ASP A 491 12.29 12.24 5.03
C ASP A 491 10.88 11.63 5.17
N MET A 492 9.87 12.50 5.17
CA MET A 492 8.43 12.18 5.15
C MET A 492 7.71 12.91 4.00
N SER A 493 8.45 13.38 2.99
CA SER A 493 7.87 14.13 1.90
C SER A 493 6.85 13.29 1.13
N PHE A 494 5.76 13.95 0.72
CA PHE A 494 4.63 13.35 0.01
C PHE A 494 3.96 12.15 0.73
N MET A 495 4.23 11.89 2.01
CA MET A 495 3.79 10.67 2.72
C MET A 495 2.29 10.37 2.57
N PHE A 496 1.42 11.38 2.61
CA PHE A 496 -0.03 11.23 2.41
C PHE A 496 -0.55 11.94 1.14
N PHE A 497 0.33 12.46 0.27
CA PHE A 497 -0.08 13.30 -0.87
C PHE A 497 -1.17 12.65 -1.73
N GLN A 498 -2.22 13.39 -2.06
CA GLN A 498 -3.40 12.90 -2.81
C GLN A 498 -4.12 11.67 -2.19
N SER A 499 -3.96 11.40 -0.89
CA SER A 499 -4.80 10.45 -0.14
C SER A 499 -6.19 11.05 0.10
N THR A 500 -6.97 11.12 -0.97
CA THR A 500 -8.24 11.85 -1.02
C THR A 500 -9.37 11.24 -0.19
N GLY A 501 -9.20 10.05 0.37
CA GLY A 501 -10.16 9.42 1.29
C GLY A 501 -10.01 9.86 2.75
N LEU A 502 -8.78 10.13 3.21
CA LEU A 502 -8.47 10.31 4.64
C LEU A 502 -9.22 11.50 5.26
N LYS A 503 -9.95 11.24 6.34
CA LYS A 503 -10.84 12.21 7.01
C LYS A 503 -10.21 12.88 8.23
N LYS A 504 -9.41 12.14 8.99
CA LYS A 504 -8.63 12.58 10.16
C LYS A 504 -7.24 11.98 10.05
N LEU A 505 -6.22 12.74 10.43
CA LEU A 505 -4.89 12.21 10.76
C LEU A 505 -4.49 12.72 12.14
N ASP A 506 -4.09 11.80 13.01
CA ASP A 506 -3.65 12.06 14.37
C ASP A 506 -2.16 11.71 14.43
N LEU A 507 -1.29 12.73 14.43
CA LEU A 507 0.17 12.57 14.38
C LEU A 507 0.81 13.19 15.63
N SER A 508 0.08 13.26 16.74
CA SER A 508 0.56 13.86 17.99
C SER A 508 1.78 13.12 18.56
N ASN A 509 1.98 11.85 18.21
CA ASN A 509 3.16 11.04 18.57
C ASN A 509 4.40 11.29 17.69
N PHE A 510 4.28 11.93 16.54
CA PHE A 510 5.41 12.09 15.60
C PHE A 510 6.44 13.09 16.14
N ASP A 511 7.66 12.62 16.38
CA ASP A 511 8.85 13.46 16.55
C ASP A 511 9.42 13.81 15.17
N THR A 512 9.44 15.09 14.81
CA THR A 512 10.00 15.57 13.54
C THR A 512 11.38 16.22 13.68
N SER A 513 12.03 16.12 14.84
CA SER A 513 13.28 16.85 15.13
C SER A 513 14.47 16.42 14.26
N SER A 514 14.48 15.16 13.79
CA SER A 514 15.44 14.62 12.81
C SER A 514 15.04 14.86 11.36
N VAL A 515 13.80 15.30 11.09
CA VAL A 515 13.26 15.37 9.72
C VAL A 515 13.82 16.57 8.97
N THR A 516 14.35 16.30 7.77
CA THR A 516 14.93 17.32 6.88
C THR A 516 13.97 17.75 5.77
N ASN A 517 12.98 16.90 5.44
CA ASN A 517 12.04 17.12 4.34
C ASN A 517 10.63 16.58 4.68
N MET A 518 9.65 17.48 4.71
CA MET A 518 8.21 17.17 4.81
C MET A 518 7.41 17.86 3.68
N SER A 519 8.05 18.11 2.54
CA SER A 519 7.41 18.81 1.42
C SER A 519 6.16 18.05 0.93
N TYR A 520 5.08 18.78 0.66
CA TYR A 520 3.81 18.25 0.14
C TYR A 520 3.15 17.12 0.97
N MET A 521 3.53 16.92 2.23
CA MET A 521 3.12 15.75 3.04
C MET A 521 1.61 15.47 3.07
N PHE A 522 0.76 16.51 3.19
CA PHE A 522 -0.70 16.40 3.20
C PHE A 522 -1.37 16.97 1.95
N ALA A 523 -0.59 17.38 0.95
CA ALA A 523 -1.13 18.16 -0.15
C ALA A 523 -2.15 17.36 -0.99
N THR A 524 -3.22 18.06 -1.38
CA THR A 524 -4.39 17.50 -2.08
C THR A 524 -5.09 16.37 -1.29
N CYS A 525 -4.97 16.28 0.05
CA CYS A 525 -5.83 15.43 0.88
C CYS A 525 -7.24 16.04 1.01
N THR A 526 -8.03 15.95 -0.06
CA THR A 526 -9.27 16.73 -0.22
C THR A 526 -10.42 16.35 0.72
N ALA A 527 -10.38 15.20 1.41
CA ALA A 527 -11.35 14.84 2.46
C ALA A 527 -10.87 15.15 3.89
N LEU A 528 -9.62 15.55 4.09
CA LEU A 528 -9.02 15.71 5.42
C LEU A 528 -9.65 16.90 6.15
N LYS A 529 -10.33 16.64 7.27
CA LYS A 529 -11.07 17.64 8.07
C LYS A 529 -10.33 18.06 9.33
N SER A 530 -9.54 17.17 9.91
CA SER A 530 -8.87 17.35 11.19
C SER A 530 -7.47 16.78 11.15
N LEU A 531 -6.49 17.58 11.61
CA LEU A 531 -5.08 17.22 11.62
C LEU A 531 -4.43 17.68 12.94
N TYR A 532 -3.62 16.80 13.54
CA TYR A 532 -2.95 17.02 14.82
C TYR A 532 -1.43 16.87 14.63
N LEU A 533 -0.68 17.94 14.91
CA LEU A 533 0.75 18.11 14.64
C LEU A 533 1.49 18.60 15.90
N ASP A 534 1.20 18.01 17.05
CA ASP A 534 1.55 18.48 18.40
C ASP A 534 3.05 18.71 18.63
N ASN A 535 3.89 17.85 18.05
CA ASN A 535 5.34 17.81 18.25
C ASN A 535 6.16 18.24 17.00
N PHE A 536 5.49 18.78 15.96
CA PHE A 536 6.16 19.18 14.72
C PHE A 536 7.10 20.38 14.89
N THR A 537 8.14 20.44 14.06
CA THR A 537 9.17 21.48 14.04
C THR A 537 9.47 21.96 12.61
N ASP A 538 9.89 23.22 12.45
CA ASP A 538 10.38 23.72 11.15
C ASP A 538 11.65 22.96 10.70
N VAL A 539 11.71 22.55 9.42
CA VAL A 539 12.83 21.74 8.87
C VAL A 539 13.88 22.58 8.15
N SER A 540 15.16 22.22 8.32
CA SER A 540 16.31 22.90 7.70
C SER A 540 16.48 22.54 6.21
N GLY A 541 15.56 23.05 5.39
CA GLY A 541 15.44 22.74 3.96
C GLY A 541 14.12 23.27 3.36
N GLY A 542 13.11 23.44 4.22
CA GLY A 542 11.80 23.98 3.90
C GLY A 542 10.71 22.90 3.79
N THR A 543 9.57 23.15 4.44
CA THR A 543 8.35 22.35 4.36
C THR A 543 7.47 22.80 3.19
N VAL A 544 7.98 22.65 1.96
CA VAL A 544 7.36 23.29 0.79
C VAL A 544 5.95 22.78 0.54
N ASN A 545 4.97 23.70 0.60
CA ASN A 545 3.57 23.49 0.19
C ASN A 545 2.87 22.32 0.91
N MET A 546 3.20 22.07 2.17
CA MET A 546 2.69 20.93 2.96
C MET A 546 1.15 20.77 2.89
N PHE A 547 0.40 21.87 2.87
CA PHE A 547 -1.08 21.87 2.90
C PHE A 547 -1.76 22.24 1.57
N ILE A 548 -1.03 22.40 0.46
CA ILE A 548 -1.63 22.91 -0.79
C ILE A 548 -2.80 22.03 -1.25
N GLU A 549 -3.91 22.65 -1.66
CA GLU A 549 -5.16 21.96 -2.08
C GLU A 549 -5.84 21.07 -1.02
N THR A 550 -5.47 21.20 0.27
CA THR A 550 -6.14 20.51 1.41
C THR A 550 -7.38 21.28 1.88
N SER A 551 -8.34 21.49 0.97
CA SER A 551 -9.43 22.47 1.13
C SER A 551 -10.50 22.12 2.18
N SER A 552 -10.65 20.84 2.53
CA SER A 552 -11.62 20.39 3.54
C SER A 552 -11.14 20.56 4.99
N LEU A 553 -9.91 21.00 5.22
CA LEU A 553 -9.37 21.12 6.57
C LEU A 553 -10.17 22.16 7.37
N THR A 554 -10.79 21.72 8.46
CA THR A 554 -11.62 22.55 9.36
C THR A 554 -11.04 22.71 10.75
N TYR A 555 -10.16 21.78 11.14
CA TYR A 555 -9.46 21.78 12.42
C TYR A 555 -7.98 21.45 12.21
N LEU A 556 -7.11 22.23 12.84
CA LEU A 556 -5.66 22.12 12.72
C LEU A 556 -5.03 22.41 14.09
N PHE A 557 -4.54 21.37 14.77
CA PHE A 557 -3.83 21.49 16.04
C PHE A 557 -2.33 21.41 15.78
N VAL A 558 -1.54 22.41 16.22
CA VAL A 558 -0.16 22.61 15.75
C VAL A 558 0.78 22.99 16.89
N SER A 559 1.91 22.29 16.94
CA SER A 559 3.10 22.61 17.73
C SER A 559 3.50 24.08 17.63
N HIS A 560 3.81 24.71 18.77
CA HIS A 560 4.40 26.06 18.77
C HIS A 560 5.80 26.12 18.14
N ASN A 561 6.43 25.00 17.76
CA ASN A 561 7.72 24.97 17.08
C ASN A 561 7.63 24.86 15.55
N PHE A 562 6.40 24.80 15.00
CA PHE A 562 6.15 24.71 13.56
C PHE A 562 5.53 26.03 13.05
N LYS A 563 6.29 26.82 12.27
CA LYS A 563 5.91 28.17 11.83
C LYS A 563 5.57 28.27 10.35
N ASP A 564 5.79 27.22 9.54
CA ASP A 564 5.45 27.24 8.11
C ASP A 564 4.01 26.77 7.81
N PHE A 565 3.16 27.73 7.46
CA PHE A 565 1.77 27.46 7.07
C PHE A 565 1.63 27.40 5.53
N SER A 566 2.72 27.15 4.77
CA SER A 566 2.72 27.17 3.31
C SER A 566 1.72 26.19 2.69
N GLY A 567 1.05 26.62 1.62
CA GLY A 567 -0.05 25.89 1.00
C GLY A 567 -1.40 25.97 1.74
N LEU A 568 -1.45 26.35 3.04
CA LEU A 568 -2.72 26.43 3.77
C LEU A 568 -3.65 27.47 3.12
N GLU A 569 -4.94 27.12 3.04
CA GLU A 569 -5.95 27.92 2.36
C GLU A 569 -6.13 29.29 3.02
N ASN A 570 -6.04 30.35 2.21
CA ASN A 570 -6.15 31.74 2.69
C ASN A 570 -7.59 32.13 2.98
N THR A 571 -8.09 31.66 4.12
CA THR A 571 -9.47 31.79 4.61
C THR A 571 -9.49 32.35 6.04
N ASN A 572 -10.68 32.54 6.60
CA ASN A 572 -10.84 32.91 8.00
C ASN A 572 -10.52 31.70 8.89
N TRP A 573 -9.76 31.94 9.96
CA TRP A 573 -9.44 30.97 11.01
C TRP A 573 -9.55 31.65 12.37
N TYR A 574 -9.75 30.89 13.44
CA TYR A 574 -9.64 31.40 14.81
C TYR A 574 -8.95 30.40 15.74
N ASP A 575 -8.28 30.93 16.76
CA ASP A 575 -7.75 30.17 17.90
C ASP A 575 -8.94 29.72 18.78
N GLU A 576 -9.08 28.41 19.01
CA GLU A 576 -10.23 27.86 19.76
C GLU A 576 -10.17 28.10 21.27
N LYS A 577 -8.98 28.36 21.82
CA LYS A 577 -8.72 28.57 23.25
C LYS A 577 -8.84 30.04 23.61
N ASN A 578 -8.25 30.91 22.79
CA ASN A 578 -8.14 32.35 23.04
C ASN A 578 -9.18 33.18 22.27
N TRP A 579 -9.96 32.57 21.36
CA TRP A 579 -10.92 33.26 20.49
C TRP A 579 -10.30 34.46 19.75
N ALA A 580 -9.11 34.25 19.18
CA ALA A 580 -8.45 35.24 18.33
C ALA A 580 -8.83 34.98 16.86
N GLN A 581 -9.48 35.95 16.20
CA GLN A 581 -9.91 35.84 14.80
C GLN A 581 -8.81 36.29 13.83
N PHE A 582 -8.64 35.54 12.74
CA PHE A 582 -7.79 35.86 11.60
C PHE A 582 -8.64 35.86 10.32
N THR A 583 -8.38 36.81 9.42
CA THR A 583 -9.07 36.96 8.12
C THR A 583 -8.28 36.37 6.95
N ASN A 584 -7.01 36.04 7.18
CA ASN A 584 -6.08 35.53 6.19
C ASN A 584 -4.96 34.73 6.87
N ARG A 585 -4.23 33.95 6.07
CA ARG A 585 -3.12 33.10 6.55
C ARG A 585 -1.99 33.89 7.19
N SER A 586 -1.69 35.10 6.71
CA SER A 586 -0.58 35.91 7.24
C SER A 586 -0.86 36.40 8.67
N GLU A 587 -2.11 36.75 8.99
CA GLU A 587 -2.54 37.05 10.36
C GLU A 587 -2.40 35.84 11.28
N LEU A 588 -2.94 34.68 10.86
CA LEU A 588 -2.82 33.41 11.59
C LEU A 588 -1.34 33.05 11.86
N GLN A 589 -0.49 33.11 10.84
CA GLN A 589 0.93 32.78 10.98
C GLN A 589 1.66 33.76 11.91
N THR A 590 1.37 35.06 11.82
CA THR A 590 1.94 36.10 12.72
C THR A 590 1.48 35.93 14.17
N TYR A 591 0.27 35.42 14.39
CA TYR A 591 -0.24 35.08 15.71
C TYR A 591 0.40 33.79 16.25
N HIS A 592 0.44 32.73 15.44
CA HIS A 592 1.03 31.45 15.80
C HIS A 592 2.53 31.55 16.13
N GLN A 593 3.27 32.45 15.45
CA GLN A 593 4.67 32.76 15.77
C GLN A 593 4.91 33.22 17.22
N LYS A 594 3.87 33.70 17.92
CA LYS A 594 3.96 34.18 19.32
C LYS A 594 3.51 33.15 20.36
N GLN A 595 2.97 32.01 19.92
CA GLN A 595 2.52 30.96 20.84
C GLN A 595 3.71 30.24 21.48
N ILE A 596 3.50 29.78 22.70
CA ILE A 596 4.47 29.07 23.55
C ILE A 596 4.01 27.66 23.93
N GLU A 597 2.80 27.27 23.50
CA GLU A 597 2.18 25.96 23.70
C GLU A 597 1.50 25.53 22.38
N PRO A 598 1.34 24.23 22.11
CA PRO A 598 0.54 23.76 20.97
C PRO A 598 -0.85 24.39 20.96
N THR A 599 -1.34 24.78 19.78
CA THR A 599 -2.56 25.59 19.63
C THR A 599 -3.50 24.98 18.58
N GLY A 600 -4.79 24.90 18.93
CA GLY A 600 -5.85 24.46 18.03
C GLY A 600 -6.50 25.61 17.26
N TYR A 601 -6.57 25.47 15.95
CA TYR A 601 -7.20 26.43 15.04
C TYR A 601 -8.42 25.82 14.36
N ARG A 602 -9.50 26.60 14.30
CA ARG A 602 -10.76 26.24 13.63
C ARG A 602 -10.99 27.16 12.44
N LYS A 603 -11.40 26.57 11.31
CA LYS A 603 -11.74 27.31 10.09
C LYS A 603 -13.10 27.98 10.23
N GLY A 604 -13.21 29.21 9.75
CA GLY A 604 -14.43 30.02 9.79
C GLY A 604 -14.32 31.23 10.71
N VAL A 605 -15.46 31.66 11.21
CA VAL A 605 -15.58 32.80 12.14
C VAL A 605 -16.30 32.36 13.41
N PHE A 606 -16.06 33.08 14.51
CA PHE A 606 -16.93 33.07 15.68
C PHE A 606 -17.67 34.40 15.81
N HIS A 607 -18.66 34.43 16.69
CA HIS A 607 -19.36 35.65 17.09
C HIS A 607 -19.11 35.95 18.56
N SER A 608 -19.10 37.23 18.90
CA SER A 608 -18.96 37.72 20.28
C SER A 608 -20.22 38.46 20.71
N LEU A 609 -20.76 38.11 21.88
CA LEU A 609 -21.82 38.85 22.55
C LEU A 609 -21.22 39.60 23.74
N THR A 610 -21.12 40.92 23.62
CA THR A 610 -20.69 41.80 24.72
C THR A 610 -21.91 42.27 25.49
N MET A 611 -21.96 41.99 26.79
CA MET A 611 -23.04 42.35 27.70
C MET A 611 -22.58 43.51 28.58
N ASP A 612 -23.05 44.71 28.29
CA ASP A 612 -22.70 45.94 29.01
C ASP A 612 -23.70 46.20 30.13
N ALA A 613 -23.25 46.05 31.37
CA ALA A 613 -24.10 46.23 32.56
C ALA A 613 -24.50 47.69 32.81
N MET A 614 -24.08 48.68 32.01
CA MET A 614 -24.54 50.09 32.07
C MET A 614 -24.49 50.68 33.49
N GLY A 615 -23.34 50.50 34.15
CA GLY A 615 -23.10 50.91 35.54
C GLY A 615 -23.77 50.04 36.60
N GLY A 616 -24.21 48.84 36.25
CA GLY A 616 -24.31 47.69 37.16
C GLY A 616 -23.06 46.82 37.06
N GLN A 617 -23.04 45.70 37.78
CA GLN A 617 -21.92 44.77 37.87
C GLN A 617 -22.38 43.32 37.85
N PHE A 618 -21.56 42.41 37.30
CA PHE A 618 -21.74 40.97 37.42
C PHE A 618 -21.16 40.43 38.74
N ASP A 619 -21.34 39.14 39.04
CA ASP A 619 -20.94 38.52 40.32
C ASP A 619 -19.45 38.68 40.70
N ASP A 620 -18.57 38.89 39.71
CA ASP A 620 -17.14 39.15 39.90
C ASP A 620 -16.75 40.64 39.79
N ALA A 621 -17.74 41.54 39.94
CA ALA A 621 -17.62 42.99 39.91
C ALA A 621 -17.19 43.62 38.58
N GLU A 622 -17.16 42.86 37.48
CA GLU A 622 -16.98 43.42 36.13
C GLU A 622 -18.25 44.15 35.66
N GLU A 623 -18.10 45.25 34.93
CA GLU A 623 -19.22 46.00 34.32
C GLU A 623 -19.57 45.51 32.90
N GLN A 624 -18.75 44.62 32.32
CA GLN A 624 -18.98 44.02 31.01
C GLN A 624 -18.64 42.53 31.04
N LYS A 625 -19.37 41.71 30.28
CA LYS A 625 -19.03 40.31 30.00
C LYS A 625 -19.00 40.04 28.51
N VAL A 626 -18.17 39.10 28.07
CA VAL A 626 -18.10 38.68 26.66
C VAL A 626 -18.27 37.16 26.59
N GLN A 627 -19.21 36.71 25.77
CA GLN A 627 -19.30 35.31 25.33
C GLN A 627 -18.84 35.19 23.89
N ASN A 628 -18.14 34.11 23.56
CA ASN A 628 -17.81 33.74 22.19
C ASN A 628 -18.48 32.42 21.83
N LYS A 629 -19.11 32.36 20.67
CA LYS A 629 -19.89 31.20 20.17
C LYS A 629 -19.65 31.03 18.68
N VAL A 630 -19.74 29.79 18.16
CA VAL A 630 -19.71 29.57 16.71
C VAL A 630 -21.09 29.89 16.10
N PRO A 631 -21.17 30.24 14.80
CA PRO A 631 -22.44 30.54 14.15
C PRO A 631 -23.43 29.37 14.28
N GLY A 632 -24.60 29.62 14.88
CA GLY A 632 -25.63 28.60 15.13
C GLY A 632 -25.74 28.13 16.58
N ASP A 633 -24.73 28.34 17.43
CA ASP A 633 -24.83 28.11 18.88
C ASP A 633 -25.71 29.15 19.57
N TYR A 634 -26.23 28.85 20.77
CA TYR A 634 -27.04 29.79 21.54
C TYR A 634 -26.21 30.54 22.59
N TRP A 635 -26.64 31.77 22.87
CA TRP A 635 -26.10 32.61 23.93
C TRP A 635 -26.67 32.22 25.29
N GLU A 636 -25.88 32.37 26.36
CA GLU A 636 -26.33 32.13 27.73
C GLU A 636 -26.65 33.48 28.39
N GLU A 637 -27.85 33.66 28.95
CA GLU A 637 -28.19 34.92 29.62
C GLU A 637 -27.44 35.04 30.96
N MET A 638 -26.72 36.14 31.14
CA MET A 638 -26.10 36.52 32.42
C MET A 638 -26.79 37.77 32.95
N ILE A 639 -27.14 37.77 34.23
CA ILE A 639 -27.92 38.85 34.86
C ILE A 639 -27.00 39.65 35.80
N PRO A 640 -26.72 40.94 35.50
CA PRO A 640 -25.97 41.80 36.40
C PRO A 640 -26.87 42.34 37.52
N VAL A 641 -26.26 42.92 38.55
CA VAL A 641 -26.92 43.63 39.66
C VAL A 641 -26.49 45.09 39.71
N LYS A 642 -27.35 45.96 40.26
CA LYS A 642 -27.05 47.39 40.46
C LYS A 642 -27.77 47.89 41.70
N GLU A 643 -27.01 48.46 42.64
CA GLU A 643 -27.56 48.99 43.90
C GLU A 643 -28.64 50.04 43.61
N ASP A 644 -29.80 49.91 44.24
CA ASP A 644 -31.01 50.72 44.02
C ASP A 644 -31.62 50.70 42.60
N TYR A 645 -31.35 49.69 41.76
CA TYR A 645 -32.07 49.49 40.48
C TYR A 645 -32.56 48.04 40.28
N TYR A 646 -33.58 47.87 39.43
CA TYR A 646 -34.05 46.57 38.93
C TYR A 646 -33.66 46.41 37.45
N PHE A 647 -33.24 45.19 37.07
CA PHE A 647 -32.86 44.81 35.72
C PHE A 647 -34.09 44.48 34.85
N ASP A 648 -34.43 45.34 33.89
CA ASP A 648 -35.60 45.14 32.99
C ASP A 648 -35.32 44.17 31.83
N GLY A 649 -34.05 43.90 31.57
CA GLY A 649 -33.60 43.01 30.50
C GLY A 649 -32.48 43.60 29.65
N TRP A 650 -32.03 42.79 28.71
CA TRP A 650 -31.03 43.13 27.71
C TRP A 650 -31.63 43.78 26.47
N TYR A 651 -30.98 44.82 25.95
CA TYR A 651 -31.40 45.57 24.77
C TYR A 651 -30.26 45.72 23.76
N VAL A 652 -30.56 45.75 22.46
CA VAL A 652 -29.53 45.87 21.40
C VAL A 652 -29.03 47.30 21.17
N ASP A 653 -29.66 48.27 21.82
CA ASP A 653 -29.41 49.70 21.66
C ASP A 653 -29.47 50.46 22.99
N GLN A 654 -28.67 51.51 23.12
CA GLN A 654 -28.59 52.32 24.35
C GLN A 654 -29.82 53.21 24.61
N ASP A 655 -30.67 53.42 23.59
CA ASP A 655 -31.97 54.08 23.73
C ASP A 655 -33.06 53.10 24.23
N PHE A 656 -32.70 51.82 24.44
CA PHE A 656 -33.55 50.74 24.94
C PHE A 656 -34.85 50.54 24.14
N THR A 657 -34.76 50.63 22.81
CA THR A 657 -35.91 50.49 21.91
C THR A 657 -36.23 49.04 21.56
N SER A 658 -35.23 48.14 21.52
CA SER A 658 -35.40 46.74 21.09
C SER A 658 -34.75 45.74 22.07
N LYS A 659 -35.56 44.87 22.70
CA LYS A 659 -35.05 43.81 23.59
C LYS A 659 -34.28 42.74 22.79
N PHE A 660 -33.22 42.21 23.37
CA PHE A 660 -32.46 41.08 22.83
C PHE A 660 -33.13 39.74 23.19
N ASP A 661 -33.02 38.75 22.31
CA ASP A 661 -33.67 37.45 22.43
C ASP A 661 -32.63 36.33 22.44
N PHE A 662 -32.38 35.76 23.63
CA PHE A 662 -31.45 34.65 23.83
C PHE A 662 -31.94 33.31 23.23
N SER A 663 -33.21 33.22 22.81
CA SER A 663 -33.72 32.06 22.07
C SER A 663 -33.31 32.07 20.59
N MET A 664 -32.66 33.13 20.12
CA MET A 664 -32.05 33.20 18.79
C MET A 664 -30.57 32.76 18.84
N PRO A 665 -30.10 31.96 17.87
CA PRO A 665 -28.70 31.56 17.80
C PRO A 665 -27.78 32.73 17.44
N ALA A 666 -26.49 32.56 17.70
CA ALA A 666 -25.42 33.46 17.30
C ALA A 666 -25.34 33.56 15.76
N THR A 667 -25.77 34.70 15.21
CA THR A 667 -25.68 35.00 13.76
C THR A 667 -24.79 36.21 13.44
N ALA A 668 -24.39 36.98 14.45
CA ALA A 668 -23.50 38.12 14.34
C ALA A 668 -22.89 38.45 15.71
N SER A 669 -21.72 39.09 15.74
CA SER A 669 -21.21 39.72 16.96
C SER A 669 -22.03 40.97 17.26
N THR A 670 -22.40 41.18 18.52
CA THR A 670 -23.23 42.33 18.94
C THR A 670 -22.92 42.74 20.38
N THR A 671 -23.26 43.99 20.71
CA THR A 671 -23.27 44.48 22.09
C THR A 671 -24.71 44.64 22.55
N ILE A 672 -25.01 44.19 23.77
CA ILE A 672 -26.30 44.37 24.43
C ILE A 672 -26.10 45.18 25.72
N TYR A 673 -27.10 45.98 26.06
CA TYR A 673 -27.05 46.98 27.13
C TYR A 673 -28.11 46.66 28.18
N ALA A 674 -27.71 46.67 29.45
CA ALA A 674 -28.61 46.45 30.57
C ALA A 674 -29.51 47.67 30.78
N LYS A 675 -30.84 47.46 30.69
CA LYS A 675 -31.80 48.51 31.05
C LYS A 675 -32.11 48.45 32.55
N TRP A 676 -31.90 49.56 33.22
CA TRP A 676 -32.14 49.72 34.65
C TRP A 676 -33.36 50.59 34.92
N ILE A 677 -34.24 50.12 35.80
CA ILE A 677 -35.34 50.90 36.36
C ILE A 677 -34.97 51.26 37.80
N GLU A 678 -34.97 52.55 38.13
CA GLU A 678 -34.63 53.05 39.47
C GLU A 678 -35.63 52.52 40.51
N ASN A 679 -35.12 51.87 41.57
CA ASN A 679 -35.97 51.35 42.65
C ASN A 679 -36.41 52.50 43.54
N TYR A 680 -37.61 53.04 43.26
CA TYR A 680 -38.26 53.94 44.18
C TYR A 680 -38.75 53.16 45.41
N THR A 681 -37.93 53.18 46.46
CA THR A 681 -38.27 52.68 47.80
C THR A 681 -39.37 53.54 48.40
N VAL A 682 -40.64 53.18 48.15
CA VAL A 682 -41.76 53.87 48.79
C VAL A 682 -42.00 53.26 50.16
N VAL A 683 -41.44 53.93 51.18
CA VAL A 683 -41.69 53.63 52.59
C VAL A 683 -43.11 54.09 52.94
N ILE A 684 -44.07 53.18 52.91
CA ILE A 684 -45.43 53.49 53.35
C ILE A 684 -45.57 53.08 54.82
N PRO A 685 -45.92 54.01 55.74
CA PRO A 685 -46.28 53.64 57.10
C PRO A 685 -47.59 52.87 57.06
N ALA A 686 -47.49 51.56 57.19
CA ALA A 686 -48.60 50.63 57.05
C ALA A 686 -49.06 50.13 58.41
N SER A 687 -50.35 49.84 58.51
CA SER A 687 -50.94 49.19 59.68
C SER A 687 -51.33 47.77 59.33
N ILE A 688 -50.42 46.82 59.54
CA ILE A 688 -50.76 45.40 59.38
C ILE A 688 -51.70 45.03 60.52
N SER A 689 -52.88 44.53 60.18
CA SER A 689 -53.88 44.07 61.16
C SER A 689 -54.31 42.66 60.76
N LEU A 690 -53.81 41.66 61.48
CA LEU A 690 -54.33 40.30 61.38
C LEU A 690 -55.66 40.24 62.15
N ASN A 691 -56.74 40.01 61.41
CA ASN A 691 -58.05 39.71 61.98
C ASN A 691 -58.18 38.20 62.25
N GLU A 692 -59.18 37.80 63.03
CA GLU A 692 -59.43 36.40 63.41
C GLU A 692 -59.81 35.46 62.23
N THR A 693 -59.84 35.99 61.01
CA THR A 693 -60.21 35.29 59.77
C THR A 693 -59.03 35.05 58.82
N SER A 694 -57.80 35.18 59.30
CA SER A 694 -56.56 34.84 58.56
C SER A 694 -56.32 35.65 57.28
N GLU A 695 -56.80 36.89 57.21
CA GLU A 695 -56.54 37.80 56.09
C GLU A 695 -55.45 38.82 56.44
N LEU A 696 -54.46 38.98 55.54
CA LEU A 696 -53.48 40.05 55.63
C LEU A 696 -54.05 41.33 55.01
N LYS A 697 -54.35 42.33 55.84
CA LYS A 697 -54.70 43.68 55.36
C LYS A 697 -53.50 44.61 55.35
N VAL A 698 -53.21 45.19 54.19
CA VAL A 698 -52.24 46.28 54.03
C VAL A 698 -52.99 47.58 53.67
N GLU A 699 -52.79 48.62 54.47
CA GLU A 699 -53.32 49.97 54.23
C GLU A 699 -52.16 50.96 54.03
N GLY A 700 -52.24 51.80 52.99
CA GLY A 700 -51.20 52.75 52.64
C GLY A 700 -51.70 54.13 52.25
N ILE A 701 -50.90 55.18 52.54
CA ILE A 701 -51.23 56.59 52.23
C ILE A 701 -50.13 57.18 51.34
N ASN A 702 -50.47 57.51 50.09
CA ASN A 702 -49.56 58.24 49.20
C ASN A 702 -49.63 59.75 49.50
N ARG A 703 -48.48 60.35 49.85
CA ARG A 703 -48.32 61.80 50.08
C ARG A 703 -47.40 62.49 49.05
N GLY A 704 -46.94 61.75 48.04
CA GLY A 704 -46.14 62.28 46.94
C GLY A 704 -47.00 62.93 45.85
N SER A 705 -46.35 63.64 44.92
CA SER A 705 -46.99 64.28 43.77
C SER A 705 -47.19 63.38 42.55
N LYS A 706 -46.70 62.12 42.60
CA LYS A 706 -46.78 61.12 41.53
C LYS A 706 -47.82 60.03 41.85
N THR A 707 -48.36 59.41 40.81
CA THR A 707 -49.25 58.22 40.87
C THR A 707 -48.54 57.06 41.57
N LEU A 708 -49.28 56.27 42.34
CA LEU A 708 -48.79 55.09 43.05
C LEU A 708 -49.61 53.87 42.62
N SER A 709 -49.04 53.02 41.77
CA SER A 709 -49.60 51.69 41.46
C SER A 709 -49.11 50.67 42.48
N VAL A 710 -50.00 49.85 43.00
CA VAL A 710 -49.68 48.76 43.94
C VAL A 710 -50.17 47.45 43.32
N GLY A 711 -49.24 46.61 42.89
CA GLY A 711 -49.50 45.26 42.39
C GLY A 711 -48.73 44.21 43.19
N LEU A 712 -49.27 43.01 43.27
CA LEU A 712 -48.55 41.84 43.79
C LEU A 712 -47.63 41.34 42.66
N ASN A 713 -46.33 41.31 42.91
CA ASN A 713 -45.32 41.07 41.88
C ASN A 713 -44.87 39.60 41.90
N ARG A 714 -44.74 38.93 40.75
CA ARG A 714 -43.50 38.18 40.49
C ARG A 714 -43.15 38.11 39.01
N THR A 715 -41.95 37.58 38.79
CA THR A 715 -41.23 37.49 37.53
C THR A 715 -41.96 36.70 36.44
N ALA A 716 -41.95 37.29 35.24
CA ALA A 716 -41.99 36.62 33.95
C ALA A 716 -43.22 35.75 33.62
N THR A 717 -44.37 36.38 33.38
CA THR A 717 -45.19 36.10 32.17
C THR A 717 -46.12 37.29 31.86
N SER A 718 -46.74 37.28 30.67
CA SER A 718 -47.43 38.44 30.06
C SER A 718 -48.51 39.09 30.93
N ILE A 719 -48.43 40.41 31.07
CA ILE A 719 -49.42 41.26 31.76
C ILE A 719 -50.75 41.25 30.97
N SER A 720 -51.86 40.99 31.66
CA SER A 720 -53.21 41.38 31.19
C SER A 720 -53.62 42.68 31.91
N GLU A 721 -54.30 43.60 31.21
CA GLU A 721 -54.56 44.99 31.65
C GLU A 721 -55.52 45.13 32.86
N SER A 722 -55.77 44.07 33.64
CA SER A 722 -56.90 44.00 34.59
C SER A 722 -56.53 44.06 36.08
N ASN A 723 -55.25 43.93 36.45
CA ASN A 723 -54.80 43.85 37.85
C ASN A 723 -54.02 45.09 38.36
N GLU A 724 -54.01 46.21 37.62
CA GLU A 724 -53.47 47.48 38.13
C GLU A 724 -54.56 48.41 38.69
N LEU A 725 -54.41 48.85 39.94
CA LEU A 725 -55.26 49.90 40.52
C LEU A 725 -54.65 51.30 40.28
N THR A 726 -54.83 51.86 39.08
CA THR A 726 -54.33 53.21 38.74
C THR A 726 -55.19 54.31 39.40
N LEU A 727 -54.63 55.08 40.33
CA LEU A 727 -55.32 56.17 41.02
C LEU A 727 -54.77 57.56 40.65
N ALA A 728 -55.51 58.28 39.80
CA ALA A 728 -55.15 59.64 39.40
C ALA A 728 -55.48 60.68 40.50
N HIS A 729 -54.44 61.35 40.97
CA HIS A 729 -54.39 62.53 41.86
C HIS A 729 -55.69 63.01 42.55
N ALA A 730 -55.84 62.63 43.81
CA ALA A 730 -56.44 63.48 44.84
C ALA A 730 -55.54 63.42 46.10
N ALA A 731 -55.33 64.57 46.76
CA ALA A 731 -54.46 64.63 47.94
C ALA A 731 -54.97 63.71 49.07
N ASP A 732 -54.04 62.97 49.70
CA ASP A 732 -54.30 61.96 50.74
C ASP A 732 -55.28 60.82 50.31
N THR A 733 -54.98 60.15 49.20
CA THR A 733 -55.71 58.92 48.81
C THR A 733 -55.17 57.70 49.57
N THR A 734 -56.09 56.90 50.16
CA THR A 734 -55.76 55.65 50.88
C THR A 734 -55.97 54.44 49.98
N ILE A 735 -54.99 53.53 49.91
CA ILE A 735 -55.05 52.26 49.16
C ILE A 735 -55.17 51.11 50.16
N GLN A 736 -55.99 50.09 49.84
CA GLN A 736 -56.20 48.89 50.65
C GLN A 736 -56.05 47.64 49.78
N CYS A 737 -55.28 46.65 50.25
CA CYS A 737 -55.18 45.32 49.65
C CYS A 737 -55.39 44.24 50.73
N LEU A 738 -56.00 43.11 50.35
CA LEU A 738 -56.41 42.00 51.20
C LEU A 738 -56.02 40.67 50.55
N ALA A 739 -55.38 39.78 51.31
CA ALA A 739 -55.05 38.41 50.86
C ALA A 739 -55.31 37.38 51.98
N PRO A 740 -56.02 36.25 51.70
CA PRO A 740 -56.30 35.20 52.69
C PRO A 740 -55.14 34.20 52.83
N LEU A 741 -54.87 33.74 54.05
CA LEU A 741 -53.83 32.76 54.41
C LEU A 741 -54.44 31.56 55.17
N SER A 742 -53.72 30.43 55.22
CA SER A 742 -54.12 29.26 56.03
C SER A 742 -52.93 28.55 56.69
N TRP A 743 -53.20 27.85 57.79
CA TRP A 743 -52.23 27.07 58.57
C TRP A 743 -52.77 25.66 58.80
N ASP A 744 -51.95 24.62 58.54
CA ASP A 744 -52.38 23.23 58.65
C ASP A 744 -52.00 22.55 60.00
N GLY A 745 -51.24 23.23 60.85
CA GLY A 745 -50.93 22.78 62.22
C GLY A 745 -49.91 21.65 62.33
N SER A 746 -49.12 21.37 61.28
CA SER A 746 -48.33 20.14 61.19
C SER A 746 -46.97 20.12 61.90
N GLU A 747 -46.33 21.26 62.17
CA GLU A 747 -45.02 21.32 62.84
C GLU A 747 -44.96 22.37 63.97
N ASN A 748 -44.54 21.94 65.16
CA ASN A 748 -44.60 22.74 66.40
C ASN A 748 -43.30 23.52 66.68
N ASN A 749 -42.32 23.41 65.79
CA ASN A 749 -41.07 24.16 65.85
C ASN A 749 -41.09 25.29 64.80
N PRO A 750 -41.20 26.57 65.22
CA PRO A 750 -41.21 27.76 64.36
C PRO A 750 -40.32 27.71 63.12
N LYS A 751 -39.08 27.22 63.29
CA LYS A 751 -38.04 27.26 62.26
C LYS A 751 -38.25 26.31 61.09
N ASN A 752 -39.20 25.38 61.20
CA ASN A 752 -39.44 24.32 60.23
C ASN A 752 -40.88 24.33 59.68
N ALA A 753 -41.72 25.29 60.09
CA ALA A 753 -43.13 25.34 59.72
C ALA A 753 -43.33 26.04 58.36
N ILE A 754 -44.16 25.46 57.50
CA ILE A 754 -44.50 25.98 56.17
C ILE A 754 -45.95 26.51 56.22
N LEU A 755 -46.18 27.71 55.68
CA LEU A 755 -47.50 28.35 55.59
C LEU A 755 -47.93 28.50 54.12
N THR A 756 -49.20 28.26 53.81
CA THR A 756 -49.71 28.19 52.42
C THR A 756 -51.06 28.89 52.25
N LEU A 757 -51.32 29.36 51.03
CA LEU A 757 -52.63 29.86 50.61
C LEU A 757 -53.68 28.72 50.72
N ALA A 758 -54.90 29.08 51.12
CA ALA A 758 -55.98 28.11 51.31
C ALA A 758 -56.35 27.40 49.99
N PRO A 759 -56.26 26.05 49.91
CA PRO A 759 -56.56 25.31 48.68
C PRO A 759 -58.00 25.54 48.20
N GLY A 760 -58.16 25.89 46.91
CA GLY A 760 -59.46 26.00 46.26
C GLY A 760 -60.12 27.39 46.27
N SER A 761 -59.37 28.45 46.58
CA SER A 761 -59.85 29.83 46.41
C SER A 761 -59.68 30.28 44.96
N GLU A 762 -60.77 30.38 44.19
CA GLU A 762 -60.72 30.87 42.80
C GLU A 762 -60.45 32.38 42.76
N ILE A 763 -59.29 32.76 42.22
CA ILE A 763 -59.04 34.07 41.60
C ILE A 763 -58.70 33.79 40.14
N THR A 764 -59.37 34.46 39.20
CA THR A 764 -59.26 34.15 37.77
C THR A 764 -58.13 34.93 37.08
N GLU A 765 -57.24 34.17 36.44
CA GLU A 765 -56.17 34.55 35.50
C GLU A 765 -55.02 35.46 36.02
N GLY A 766 -53.82 34.86 36.14
CA GLY A 766 -52.56 35.59 35.93
C GLY A 766 -51.39 35.36 36.91
N ASP A 767 -51.40 34.33 37.75
CA ASP A 767 -50.45 34.25 38.88
C ASP A 767 -49.00 33.86 38.51
N ALA A 768 -48.07 34.73 38.90
CA ALA A 768 -46.67 34.41 39.12
C ALA A 768 -46.39 34.29 40.65
N VAL A 769 -45.85 33.15 41.09
CA VAL A 769 -45.55 32.82 42.51
C VAL A 769 -44.58 33.84 43.12
N MET A 770 -44.76 34.36 44.36
CA MET A 770 -43.71 35.13 45.08
C MET A 770 -43.36 34.57 46.46
N ASP A 771 -42.06 34.34 46.70
CA ASP A 771 -41.48 34.02 48.01
C ASP A 771 -40.83 35.27 48.61
N ILE A 772 -41.32 35.72 49.77
CA ILE A 772 -40.65 36.64 50.69
C ILE A 772 -40.99 36.18 52.12
N GLU A 773 -39.97 35.98 52.96
CA GLU A 773 -40.13 35.60 54.37
C GLU A 773 -40.45 36.82 55.28
N ALA A 774 -41.14 36.58 56.40
CA ALA A 774 -41.23 37.52 57.52
C ALA A 774 -41.30 36.78 58.88
N PRO A 775 -40.75 37.35 59.97
CA PRO A 775 -40.34 36.58 61.15
C PRO A 775 -41.39 36.45 62.27
N GLU A 776 -41.22 35.45 63.15
CA GLU A 776 -42.11 35.18 64.27
C GLU A 776 -41.88 36.07 65.51
N ASP A 777 -42.78 37.03 65.73
CA ASP A 777 -43.36 37.36 67.04
C ASP A 777 -44.63 38.23 66.86
N ILE A 778 -45.68 37.67 66.25
CA ILE A 778 -46.91 38.40 65.88
C ILE A 778 -48.13 37.84 66.64
N GLN A 779 -48.73 38.66 67.51
CA GLN A 779 -50.01 38.40 68.18
C GLN A 779 -51.17 38.98 67.35
N ALA A 780 -52.42 38.73 67.75
CA ALA A 780 -53.56 39.46 67.19
C ALA A 780 -53.51 40.93 67.64
N GLY A 781 -53.31 41.87 66.71
CA GLY A 781 -53.09 43.28 67.03
C GLY A 781 -52.84 44.15 65.79
N LYS A 782 -52.73 45.46 66.01
CA LYS A 782 -52.43 46.45 64.98
C LYS A 782 -50.94 46.79 65.02
N TYR A 783 -50.19 46.30 64.04
CA TYR A 783 -48.75 46.49 63.92
C TYR A 783 -48.46 47.68 63.01
N THR A 784 -47.91 48.75 63.58
CA THR A 784 -47.30 49.83 62.81
C THR A 784 -45.88 49.43 62.40
N GLY A 785 -45.70 49.22 61.11
CA GLY A 785 -44.40 49.01 60.48
C GLY A 785 -44.30 49.84 59.20
N ASN A 786 -43.11 49.84 58.61
CA ASN A 786 -42.94 50.32 57.25
C ASN A 786 -43.10 49.12 56.32
N LEU A 787 -44.10 49.11 55.44
CA LEU A 787 -43.98 48.27 54.26
C LEU A 787 -43.08 48.99 53.26
N VAL A 788 -42.12 48.24 52.74
CA VAL A 788 -41.18 48.68 51.72
C VAL A 788 -41.52 47.93 50.45
N PHE A 789 -41.84 48.67 49.39
CA PHE A 789 -42.06 48.14 48.06
C PHE A 789 -41.13 48.88 47.09
N SER A 790 -40.48 48.14 46.19
CA SER A 790 -39.82 48.72 45.02
C SER A 790 -40.87 48.92 43.93
N ILE A 791 -41.08 50.16 43.51
CA ILE A 791 -42.11 50.49 42.51
C ILE A 791 -41.46 50.74 41.17
N LYS A 792 -41.89 49.98 40.15
CA LYS A 792 -41.55 50.23 38.75
C LYS A 792 -42.31 51.47 38.29
N TYR A 793 -41.60 52.40 37.65
CA TYR A 793 -42.20 53.36 36.73
C TYR A 793 -42.01 52.81 35.31
N GLU A 794 -43.11 52.71 34.56
CA GLU A 794 -43.07 52.66 33.09
C GLU A 794 -43.01 54.08 32.51
#